data_AF-A0A495KM64-F1
#
_entry.id   AF-A0A495KM64-F1
#
_cell.length_a   1.000
_cell.length_b   1.000
_cell.length_c   1.000
_cell.angle_alpha   90.00
_cell.angle_beta   90.00
_cell.angle_gamma   90.00
#
_symmetry.space_group_name_H-M   'P 1'
#
loop_
_entity.id
_entity.type
_entity.pdbx_description
1 polymer ?
#
loop_
_entity_poly.entity_id
_entity_poly.type
_entity_poly.pdbx_seq_one_letter_code
_entity_poly.pdbx_strand_id
1 'polypeptide(L)'
;MEAMEIIEQKVNYAGLINSIDIKPDEYLLPLHEVIVNSLQSIEDRHDASDAGSIIIKVHRNLQEKLEFEDNENFHPISGFTVIDNGVGFTNKRETAFSTPFTNFNYNKGGKGMGRYTVLACFGSMEIESSFIEDGTMHNRKYRFDNVKGLQKYPETAVHDASNFVNRTTVKLNNYLPEYYNYASKSKIDINHVADNIIQHCLLFFIGSENIPTIRILHEEDDIKNAIVLNDIYKSVIEIEKKEPNLQFSDIPESFNLSYVRNYNGVHSHSIHLCANKREVGKKQSLTNFLPSFKELYNDDKKYYLSIYVESDFLDQNNHPQRNKFMLPENSAAKNDFDKFSLDELFKHISDNVRSNFTEHIQEAEKEKNERIEKYILNPQKPRLRYRHLLSVDNAFTDIPINASDETLEARLHEKEFKLEQRRSKAFEKVFKKNEYDKEAFGEIVHTILREEAAFSKDKLADLMIKRKSVIKLFQKYLQWRTDENFMLEKDLHNIIFTMGAESNNMPIDYHNLWLLDERFTFHTHTSSDVKTKSIKNIESDGKKEADLLIYDVPCAYSDNLDKINSLVVFEFKKPGRELSDTTNLDELVLKYFRDLMKSKARSNKGNLLNIEDNTPKFGYIICELNKENIDHNIKWNEFKRSAHGHLYKINPTLNLHIEVMSYEQMLDFSEKRHEAFFKALGIDNI
;
A
#
# COMPACT_ATOMS: atom_id res chain seq x y z
N MET A 1 35.75 59.14 -15.01
CA MET A 1 35.20 57.93 -14.35
C MET A 1 35.75 57.94 -12.94
N GLU A 2 34.93 58.33 -11.97
CA GLU A 2 35.28 58.17 -10.55
C GLU A 2 35.45 56.67 -10.27
N ALA A 3 36.52 56.32 -9.55
CA ALA A 3 36.81 54.94 -9.19
C ALA A 3 35.69 54.42 -8.29
N MET A 4 34.96 53.39 -8.74
CA MET A 4 34.00 52.70 -7.88
C MET A 4 34.73 52.10 -6.68
N GLU A 5 34.34 52.51 -5.49
CA GLU A 5 34.79 51.91 -4.24
C GLU A 5 33.96 50.66 -3.96
N ILE A 6 34.62 49.50 -3.88
CA ILE A 6 33.99 48.25 -3.48
C ILE A 6 33.97 48.20 -1.96
N ILE A 7 32.77 48.28 -1.37
CA ILE A 7 32.58 48.14 0.08
C ILE A 7 32.33 46.66 0.40
N GLU A 8 33.23 46.04 1.15
CA GLU A 8 33.06 44.66 1.65
C GLU A 8 32.03 44.60 2.79
N GLN A 9 31.10 43.65 2.70
CA GLN A 9 30.12 43.40 3.75
C GLN A 9 30.72 42.55 4.87
N LYS A 10 30.53 42.98 6.13
CA LYS A 10 30.96 42.22 7.31
C LYS A 10 29.90 41.19 7.70
N VAL A 11 30.33 39.99 8.10
CA VAL A 11 29.44 38.92 8.57
C VAL A 11 29.29 38.98 10.09
N ASN A 12 28.04 38.95 10.59
CA ASN A 12 27.76 38.79 12.02
C ASN A 12 27.71 37.30 12.38
N TYR A 13 28.79 36.79 12.97
CA TYR A 13 28.91 35.37 13.33
C TYR A 13 27.87 34.92 14.35
N ALA A 14 27.57 35.73 15.38
CA ALA A 14 26.57 35.36 16.38
C ALA A 14 25.18 35.22 15.76
N GLY A 15 24.79 36.13 14.88
CA GLY A 15 23.54 36.03 14.13
C GLY A 15 23.49 34.82 13.20
N LEU A 16 24.60 34.52 12.52
CA LEU A 16 24.71 33.35 11.65
C LEU A 16 24.58 32.04 12.44
N ILE A 17 25.26 31.92 13.58
CA ILE A 17 25.23 30.71 14.41
C ILE A 17 23.85 30.52 15.02
N ASN A 18 23.20 31.58 15.51
CA ASN A 18 21.83 31.51 16.03
C ASN A 18 20.77 31.14 14.96
N SER A 19 21.10 31.27 13.68
CA SER A 19 20.21 30.85 12.58
C SER A 19 20.32 29.35 12.26
N ILE A 20 21.32 28.67 12.81
CA ILE A 20 21.54 27.24 12.60
C ILE A 20 20.71 26.47 13.64
N ASP A 21 19.65 25.81 13.17
CA ASP A 21 18.80 24.94 14.00
C ASP A 21 19.40 23.53 14.05
N ILE A 22 19.95 23.13 15.20
CA ILE A 22 20.46 21.78 15.47
C ILE A 22 19.81 21.30 16.76
N LYS A 23 19.12 20.16 16.70
CA LYS A 23 18.44 19.61 17.86
C LYS A 23 19.42 18.90 18.80
N PRO A 24 19.12 18.78 20.10
CA PRO A 24 20.01 18.11 21.05
C PRO A 24 20.37 16.67 20.69
N ASP A 25 19.49 15.94 19.99
CA ASP A 25 19.73 14.58 19.50
C ASP A 25 20.70 14.52 18.31
N GLU A 26 21.00 15.65 17.66
CA GLU A 26 21.98 15.79 16.59
C GLU A 26 23.38 16.18 17.13
N TYR A 27 23.65 15.93 18.41
CA TYR A 27 24.90 16.30 19.10
C TYR A 27 26.20 15.88 18.38
N LEU A 28 26.20 14.76 17.64
CA LEU A 28 27.37 14.29 16.88
C LEU A 28 27.56 14.96 15.50
N LEU A 29 26.59 15.74 15.01
CA LEU A 29 26.65 16.37 13.69
C LEU A 29 27.96 17.17 13.46
N PRO A 30 28.45 18.00 14.41
CA PRO A 30 29.70 18.71 14.19
C PRO A 30 30.93 17.81 14.16
N LEU A 31 30.95 16.74 14.95
CA LEU A 31 32.01 15.73 14.90
C LEU A 31 32.06 15.07 13.52
N HIS A 32 30.90 14.69 12.99
CA HIS A 32 30.78 14.11 11.66
C HIS A 32 31.33 15.05 10.56
N GLU A 33 31.00 16.34 10.62
CA GLU A 33 31.52 17.32 9.64
C GLU A 33 33.05 17.47 9.73
N VAL A 34 33.63 17.40 10.94
CA VAL A 34 35.10 17.44 11.10
C VAL A 34 35.76 16.18 10.55
N ILE A 35 35.20 15.00 10.82
CA ILE A 35 35.70 13.72 10.29
C ILE A 35 35.63 13.71 8.76
N VAL A 36 34.53 14.17 8.16
CA VAL A 36 34.41 14.27 6.70
C VAL A 36 35.45 15.24 6.12
N ASN A 37 35.71 16.37 6.77
CA ASN A 37 36.78 17.28 6.33
C ASN A 37 38.17 16.64 6.43
N SER A 38 38.42 15.83 7.46
CA SER A 38 39.66 15.05 7.59
C SER A 38 39.79 13.98 6.50
N LEU A 39 38.71 13.25 6.18
CA LEU A 39 38.67 12.30 5.06
C LEU A 39 39.02 12.99 3.74
N GLN A 40 38.36 14.11 3.44
CA GLN A 40 38.63 14.89 2.23
C GLN A 40 40.05 15.46 2.19
N SER A 41 40.61 15.83 3.36
CA SER A 41 42.00 16.28 3.51
C SER A 41 43.01 15.19 3.20
N ILE A 42 42.70 13.95 3.54
CA ILE A 42 43.53 12.78 3.24
C ILE A 42 43.45 12.40 1.75
N GLU A 43 42.25 12.48 1.16
CA GLU A 43 42.04 12.25 -0.28
C GLU A 43 42.79 13.25 -1.16
N ASP A 44 42.97 14.49 -0.69
CA ASP A 44 43.70 15.54 -1.43
C ASP A 44 45.23 15.37 -1.39
N ARG A 45 45.75 14.35 -0.69
CA ARG A 45 47.19 14.12 -0.65
C ARG A 45 47.68 13.59 -1.99
N HIS A 46 48.55 14.36 -2.64
CA HIS A 46 49.34 13.91 -3.78
C HIS A 46 50.61 13.20 -3.26
N ASP A 47 50.90 11.99 -3.76
CA ASP A 47 52.12 11.23 -3.48
C ASP A 47 52.45 10.98 -1.98
N ALA A 48 51.47 10.49 -1.21
CA ALA A 48 51.68 10.19 0.21
C ALA A 48 52.60 8.97 0.43
N SER A 49 53.67 9.15 1.20
CA SER A 49 54.54 8.05 1.65
C SER A 49 53.94 7.21 2.78
N ASP A 50 52.87 7.69 3.42
CA ASP A 50 52.24 7.07 4.59
C ASP A 50 50.73 6.82 4.39
N ALA A 51 50.22 5.79 5.06
CA ALA A 51 48.78 5.47 5.03
C ALA A 51 47.96 6.57 5.73
N GLY A 52 46.77 6.86 5.20
CA GLY A 52 45.85 7.81 5.82
C GLY A 52 45.43 7.35 7.21
N SER A 53 45.34 8.28 8.17
CA SER A 53 45.01 8.00 9.57
C SER A 53 44.16 9.12 10.15
N ILE A 54 43.10 8.74 10.87
CA ILE A 54 42.27 9.66 11.65
C ILE A 54 42.17 9.09 13.07
N ILE A 55 42.47 9.92 14.07
CA ILE A 55 42.36 9.58 15.49
C ILE A 55 41.34 10.50 16.13
N ILE A 56 40.33 9.92 16.77
CA ILE A 56 39.23 10.62 17.42
C ILE A 56 39.35 10.35 18.93
N LYS A 57 39.64 11.39 19.69
CA LYS A 57 39.67 11.34 21.15
C LYS A 57 38.36 11.87 21.72
N VAL A 58 37.71 11.10 22.58
CA VAL A 58 36.50 11.51 23.29
C VAL A 58 36.89 12.12 24.63
N HIS A 59 36.52 13.37 24.85
CA HIS A 59 36.78 14.07 26.11
C HIS A 59 35.57 13.87 27.03
N ARG A 60 35.81 13.53 28.29
CA ARG A 60 34.77 13.41 29.33
C ARG A 60 35.13 14.33 30.49
N ASN A 61 34.12 14.94 31.10
CA ASN A 61 34.37 15.81 32.25
C ASN A 61 34.50 14.95 33.52
N LEU A 62 35.73 14.79 34.00
CA LEU A 62 36.04 14.15 35.28
C LEU A 62 35.78 15.17 36.40
N GLN A 63 34.52 15.33 36.82
CA GLN A 63 34.26 15.97 38.10
C GLN A 63 34.57 14.97 39.24
N GLU A 64 35.34 15.43 40.23
CA GLU A 64 35.53 14.70 41.50
C GLU A 64 34.16 14.54 42.19
N LYS A 65 33.78 13.29 42.48
CA LYS A 65 32.53 12.98 43.21
C LYS A 65 32.64 13.46 44.67
N LEU A 66 31.57 14.05 45.19
CA LEU A 66 31.26 14.01 46.62
C LEU A 66 30.74 12.60 46.94
N GLU A 67 31.25 11.97 48.00
CA GLU A 67 31.15 10.54 48.36
C GLU A 67 29.73 9.93 48.57
N PHE A 68 28.64 10.59 48.15
CA PHE A 68 27.28 10.22 48.56
C PHE A 68 26.31 9.78 47.44
N GLU A 69 26.78 9.49 46.21
CA GLU A 69 25.90 8.97 45.15
C GLU A 69 26.38 7.63 44.55
N ASP A 70 25.66 6.55 44.89
CA ASP A 70 25.75 5.18 44.36
C ASP A 70 25.29 5.04 42.89
N ASN A 71 25.58 6.03 42.05
CA ASN A 71 25.34 5.93 40.61
C ASN A 71 26.65 5.59 39.87
N GLU A 72 26.55 4.63 38.95
CA GLU A 72 27.59 4.15 38.04
C GLU A 72 28.57 5.27 37.60
N ASN A 73 29.87 4.95 37.52
CA ASN A 73 30.95 5.85 37.09
C ASN A 73 30.82 6.23 35.59
N PHE A 74 29.74 6.93 35.21
CA PHE A 74 29.53 7.45 33.87
C PHE A 74 29.82 8.95 33.85
N HIS A 75 30.92 9.34 33.21
CA HIS A 75 31.26 10.75 32.98
C HIS A 75 30.75 11.19 31.61
N PRO A 76 29.89 12.22 31.49
CA PRO A 76 29.35 12.64 30.21
C PRO A 76 30.45 13.22 29.29
N ILE A 77 30.22 13.10 27.99
CA ILE A 77 31.11 13.63 26.95
C ILE A 77 31.07 15.16 27.01
N SER A 78 32.24 15.80 27.04
CA SER A 78 32.39 17.26 27.04
C SER A 78 32.91 17.82 25.72
N GLY A 79 33.56 17.00 24.90
CA GLY A 79 34.25 17.45 23.69
C GLY A 79 34.91 16.31 22.92
N PHE A 80 35.57 16.68 21.81
CA PHE A 80 36.35 15.74 21.00
C PHE A 80 37.62 16.38 20.48
N THR A 81 38.64 15.56 20.20
CA THR A 81 39.78 15.94 19.35
C THR A 81 39.83 15.01 18.15
N VAL A 82 39.86 15.57 16.94
CA VAL A 82 40.10 14.83 15.70
C VAL A 82 41.50 15.17 15.21
N ILE A 83 42.31 14.14 14.96
CA ILE A 83 43.69 14.27 14.45
C ILE A 83 43.78 13.53 13.13
N ASP A 84 44.15 14.21 12.06
CA ASP A 84 44.38 13.61 10.75
C ASP A 84 45.77 13.90 10.21
N ASN A 85 46.22 13.08 9.26
CA ASN A 85 47.46 13.26 8.52
C ASN A 85 47.23 13.69 7.07
N GLY A 86 46.17 14.47 6.80
CA GLY A 86 45.84 15.00 5.47
C GLY A 86 46.81 16.08 4.97
N VAL A 87 46.42 16.81 3.92
CA VAL A 87 47.26 17.88 3.32
C VAL A 87 47.55 19.06 4.25
N GLY A 88 46.77 19.23 5.32
CA GLY A 88 46.91 20.32 6.27
C GLY A 88 46.20 21.62 5.87
N PHE A 89 46.46 22.69 6.63
CA PHE A 89 45.80 23.99 6.49
C PHE A 89 46.53 24.92 5.50
N THR A 90 46.70 24.43 4.28
CA THR A 90 47.31 25.15 3.15
C THR A 90 46.69 26.53 2.93
N ASN A 91 47.37 27.42 2.20
CA ASN A 91 46.87 28.77 1.92
C ASN A 91 45.44 28.76 1.34
N LYS A 92 45.15 27.80 0.46
CA LYS A 92 43.81 27.62 -0.12
C LYS A 92 42.77 27.21 0.94
N ARG A 93 43.10 26.28 1.83
CA ARG A 93 42.20 25.79 2.90
C ARG A 93 42.00 26.84 3.99
N GLU A 94 43.02 27.62 4.32
CA GLU A 94 42.91 28.77 5.22
C GLU A 94 41.94 29.83 4.65
N THR A 95 42.11 30.18 3.38
CA THR A 95 41.20 31.12 2.70
C THR A 95 39.77 30.61 2.69
N ALA A 96 39.57 29.31 2.40
CA ALA A 96 38.27 28.67 2.46
C ALA A 96 37.66 28.71 3.88
N PHE A 97 38.45 28.43 4.90
CA PHE A 97 38.00 28.42 6.29
C PHE A 97 37.64 29.83 6.78
N SER A 98 38.40 30.85 6.38
CA SER A 98 38.13 32.25 6.74
C SER A 98 36.98 32.88 5.95
N THR A 99 36.57 32.29 4.81
CA THR A 99 35.51 32.83 3.95
C THR A 99 34.13 32.18 4.23
N PRO A 100 33.15 32.89 4.80
CA PRO A 100 31.78 32.39 4.96
C PRO A 100 31.17 31.98 3.61
N PHE A 101 30.40 30.89 3.57
CA PHE A 101 29.74 30.39 2.35
C PHE A 101 30.69 30.14 1.17
N THR A 102 31.94 29.73 1.43
CA THR A 102 32.90 29.40 0.38
C THR A 102 32.44 28.23 -0.51
N ASN A 103 32.74 28.33 -1.81
CA ASN A 103 32.55 27.25 -2.78
C ASN A 103 33.78 26.32 -2.89
N PHE A 104 34.76 26.43 -1.99
CA PHE A 104 36.04 25.70 -2.08
C PHE A 104 35.87 24.18 -2.23
N ASN A 105 34.97 23.58 -1.43
CA ASN A 105 34.66 22.16 -1.51
C ASN A 105 33.32 21.89 -2.23
N TYR A 106 32.83 22.80 -3.07
CA TYR A 106 31.52 22.67 -3.73
C TYR A 106 31.40 21.35 -4.50
N ASN A 107 32.45 20.98 -5.25
CA ASN A 107 32.54 19.73 -6.01
C ASN A 107 32.67 18.47 -5.13
N LYS A 108 32.94 18.63 -3.83
CA LYS A 108 32.89 17.56 -2.81
C LYS A 108 31.69 17.74 -1.88
N GLY A 109 30.67 18.48 -2.33
CA GLY A 109 29.43 18.79 -1.63
C GLY A 109 29.54 19.79 -0.48
N GLY A 110 30.71 20.38 -0.21
CA GLY A 110 30.94 21.32 0.90
C GLY A 110 30.44 22.74 0.61
N LYS A 111 29.64 23.31 1.52
CA LYS A 111 29.06 24.67 1.40
C LYS A 111 29.75 25.75 2.23
N GLY A 112 30.86 25.42 2.88
CA GLY A 112 31.53 26.36 3.78
C GLY A 112 30.73 26.72 5.03
N MET A 113 29.88 25.83 5.55
CA MET A 113 29.07 26.06 6.77
C MET A 113 29.42 25.19 7.97
N GLY A 114 30.13 24.07 7.80
CA GLY A 114 30.35 23.07 8.87
C GLY A 114 31.09 23.59 10.11
N ARG A 115 31.96 24.60 9.98
CA ARG A 115 32.60 25.22 11.17
C ARG A 115 31.63 26.00 12.05
N TYR A 116 30.51 26.47 11.51
CA TYR A 116 29.49 27.16 12.30
C TYR A 116 28.56 26.17 13.01
N THR A 117 28.37 24.95 12.48
CA THR A 117 27.65 23.90 13.21
C THR A 117 28.42 23.46 14.45
N VAL A 118 29.77 23.49 14.41
CA VAL A 118 30.60 23.32 15.61
C VAL A 118 30.25 24.35 16.67
N LEU A 119 30.18 25.63 16.31
CA LEU A 119 29.89 26.71 17.25
C LEU A 119 28.43 26.77 17.73
N ALA A 120 27.52 26.12 17.00
CA ALA A 120 26.15 25.91 17.44
C ALA A 120 26.05 24.85 18.54
N CYS A 121 26.97 23.88 18.60
CA CYS A 121 26.96 22.81 19.61
C CYS A 121 28.03 22.93 20.70
N PHE A 122 29.16 23.59 20.40
CA PHE A 122 30.34 23.69 21.25
C PHE A 122 30.71 25.15 21.51
N GLY A 123 31.29 25.44 22.68
CA GLY A 123 31.70 26.79 23.05
C GLY A 123 32.89 27.31 22.24
N SER A 124 33.75 26.42 21.73
CA SER A 124 34.86 26.81 20.85
C SER A 124 35.43 25.66 20.02
N MET A 125 36.11 26.02 18.94
CA MET A 125 36.90 25.16 18.07
C MET A 125 38.35 25.62 18.06
N GLU A 126 39.30 24.71 18.25
CA GLU A 126 40.73 25.00 18.11
C GLU A 126 41.33 24.15 17.01
N ILE A 127 42.18 24.74 16.17
CA ILE A 127 42.83 24.07 15.05
C ILE A 127 44.32 24.29 15.17
N GLU A 128 45.10 23.22 15.11
CA GLU A 128 46.55 23.27 14.95
C GLU A 128 46.93 22.36 13.78
N SER A 129 47.56 22.92 12.76
CA SER A 129 47.97 22.18 11.57
C SER A 129 49.43 22.42 11.27
N SER A 130 50.21 21.34 11.25
CA SER A 130 51.59 21.29 10.80
C SER A 130 51.65 20.56 9.47
N PHE A 131 52.11 21.21 8.41
CA PHE A 131 52.10 20.64 7.05
C PHE A 131 53.23 21.20 6.19
N ILE A 132 53.57 20.47 5.12
CA ILE A 132 54.54 20.93 4.10
C ILE A 132 53.78 21.60 2.95
N GLU A 133 54.17 22.82 2.61
CA GLU A 133 53.71 23.54 1.41
C GLU A 133 54.95 24.17 0.76
N ASP A 134 55.14 23.96 -0.55
CA ASP A 134 56.29 24.44 -1.32
C ASP A 134 57.67 24.13 -0.68
N GLY A 135 57.80 22.95 -0.06
CA GLY A 135 59.03 22.47 0.58
C GLY A 135 59.33 23.09 1.95
N THR A 136 58.43 23.92 2.50
CA THR A 136 58.57 24.52 3.83
C THR A 136 57.54 23.91 4.79
N MET A 137 57.95 23.60 6.02
CA MET A 137 57.03 23.14 7.07
C MET A 137 56.40 24.35 7.75
N HIS A 138 55.09 24.47 7.64
CA HIS A 138 54.27 25.49 8.29
C HIS A 138 53.56 24.90 9.50
N ASN A 139 53.47 25.65 10.61
CA ASN A 139 52.55 25.38 11.72
C ASN A 139 51.62 26.57 11.90
N ARG A 140 50.32 26.32 11.72
CA ARG A 140 49.25 27.33 11.82
C ARG A 140 48.29 26.95 12.92
N LYS A 141 47.94 27.91 13.77
CA LYS A 141 47.02 27.72 14.89
C LYS A 141 45.88 28.73 14.83
N TYR A 142 44.67 28.24 15.06
CA TYR A 142 43.45 29.02 15.07
C TYR A 142 42.59 28.68 16.29
N ARG A 143 41.85 29.68 16.77
CA ARG A 143 40.75 29.50 17.71
C ARG A 143 39.52 30.18 17.15
N PHE A 144 38.39 29.50 17.21
CA PHE A 144 37.10 30.06 16.78
C PHE A 144 36.09 29.90 17.92
N ASP A 145 35.45 31.00 18.31
CA ASP A 145 34.42 31.03 19.35
C ASP A 145 33.37 32.11 19.06
N ASN A 146 32.26 32.04 19.80
CA ASN A 146 31.10 32.92 19.60
C ASN A 146 31.34 34.36 20.06
N VAL A 147 32.39 34.61 20.84
CA VAL A 147 32.63 35.91 21.48
C VAL A 147 33.57 36.77 20.63
N LYS A 148 34.69 36.19 20.19
CA LYS A 148 35.77 36.89 19.49
C LYS A 148 35.84 36.55 18.00
N GLY A 149 35.05 35.58 17.53
CA GLY A 149 35.12 35.10 16.15
C GLY A 149 36.43 34.36 15.88
N LEU A 150 36.87 34.33 14.62
CA LEU A 150 38.07 33.59 14.21
C LEU A 150 39.34 34.33 14.59
N GLN A 151 40.23 33.66 15.33
CA GLN A 151 41.50 34.18 15.82
C GLN A 151 42.65 33.35 15.23
N LYS A 152 43.65 34.02 14.63
CA LYS A 152 44.89 33.40 14.12
C LYS A 152 46.04 33.70 15.08
N TYR A 153 46.75 32.67 15.52
CA TYR A 153 47.99 32.83 16.28
C TYR A 153 49.19 33.00 15.33
N PRO A 154 50.35 33.51 15.80
CA PRO A 154 51.55 33.62 15.00
C PRO A 154 51.94 32.28 14.35
N GLU A 155 52.18 32.32 13.05
CA GLU A 155 52.63 31.17 12.26
C GLU A 155 54.13 30.95 12.44
N THR A 156 54.56 29.69 12.51
CA THR A 156 55.98 29.32 12.48
C THR A 156 56.29 28.52 11.22
N ALA A 157 57.39 28.84 10.54
CA ALA A 157 57.84 28.16 9.33
C ALA A 157 59.30 27.70 9.47
N VAL A 158 59.59 26.46 9.04
CA VAL A 158 60.93 25.86 9.08
C VAL A 158 61.26 25.23 7.72
N HIS A 159 62.45 25.51 7.19
CA HIS A 159 62.87 25.05 5.86
C HIS A 159 63.45 23.63 5.81
N ASP A 160 63.58 22.95 6.96
CA ASP A 160 64.08 21.57 7.04
C ASP A 160 63.02 20.67 7.68
N ALA A 161 62.55 19.69 6.92
CA ALA A 161 61.40 18.85 7.25
C ALA A 161 61.57 17.40 6.79
N SER A 162 62.81 16.91 6.71
CA SER A 162 63.06 15.52 6.33
C SER A 162 62.28 14.56 7.25
N ASN A 163 61.45 13.68 6.67
CA ASN A 163 60.58 12.72 7.35
C ASN A 163 59.42 13.30 8.19
N PHE A 164 59.02 14.56 7.95
CA PHE A 164 57.85 15.12 8.61
C PHE A 164 56.55 14.57 8.00
N VAL A 165 55.62 14.14 8.85
CA VAL A 165 54.27 13.71 8.45
C VAL A 165 53.30 14.82 8.79
N ASN A 166 52.53 15.25 7.79
CA ASN A 166 51.49 16.26 7.97
C ASN A 166 50.55 15.86 9.11
N ARG A 167 50.12 16.84 9.90
CA ARG A 167 49.23 16.62 11.03
C ARG A 167 48.33 17.81 11.23
N THR A 168 47.02 17.57 11.23
CA THR A 168 46.00 18.55 11.65
C THR A 168 45.28 18.02 12.88
N THR A 169 45.16 18.86 13.90
CA THR A 169 44.45 18.59 15.15
C THR A 169 43.32 19.59 15.28
N VAL A 170 42.09 19.11 15.39
CA VAL A 170 40.89 19.91 15.59
C VAL A 170 40.25 19.53 16.92
N LYS A 171 40.14 20.49 17.84
CA LYS A 171 39.48 20.30 19.13
C LYS A 171 38.11 20.97 19.14
N LEU A 172 37.09 20.22 19.55
CA LEU A 172 35.73 20.67 19.78
C LEU A 172 35.52 20.75 21.28
N ASN A 173 35.55 21.97 21.81
CA ASN A 173 35.68 22.21 23.24
C ASN A 173 34.35 22.64 23.85
N ASN A 174 33.95 21.94 24.91
CA ASN A 174 32.81 22.25 25.78
C ASN A 174 31.48 22.27 25.03
N TYR A 175 30.79 21.14 25.02
CA TYR A 175 29.38 21.11 24.62
C TYR A 175 28.59 22.21 25.33
N LEU A 176 27.71 22.89 24.59
CA LEU A 176 26.73 23.79 25.17
C LEU A 176 25.73 23.01 26.06
N PRO A 177 25.10 23.67 27.04
CA PRO A 177 24.34 23.00 28.09
C PRO A 177 23.28 22.00 27.60
N GLU A 178 22.52 22.32 26.54
CA GLU A 178 21.51 21.41 25.99
C GLU A 178 22.07 20.09 25.45
N TYR A 179 23.16 20.14 24.67
CA TYR A 179 23.81 18.95 24.10
C TYR A 179 24.54 18.14 25.17
N TYR A 180 25.19 18.82 26.12
CA TYR A 180 25.82 18.16 27.26
C TYR A 180 24.78 17.40 28.12
N ASN A 181 23.66 18.05 28.42
CA ASN A 181 22.56 17.45 29.17
C ASN A 181 21.92 16.26 28.41
N TYR A 182 21.78 16.36 27.09
CA TYR A 182 21.29 15.25 26.28
C TYR A 182 22.27 14.06 26.32
N ALA A 183 23.55 14.29 26.03
CA ALA A 183 24.57 13.23 26.05
C ALA A 183 24.70 12.57 27.43
N SER A 184 24.53 13.35 28.51
CA SER A 184 24.50 12.86 29.89
C SER A 184 23.27 11.99 30.18
N LYS A 185 22.06 12.49 29.90
CA LYS A 185 20.80 11.77 30.13
C LYS A 185 20.71 10.47 29.33
N SER A 186 21.18 10.48 28.09
CA SER A 186 21.16 9.33 27.18
C SER A 186 22.28 8.32 27.47
N LYS A 187 23.15 8.57 28.48
CA LYS A 187 24.27 7.71 28.86
C LYS A 187 25.13 7.27 27.65
N ILE A 188 25.48 8.20 26.76
CA ILE A 188 26.22 7.90 25.53
C ILE A 188 27.63 7.34 25.83
N ASP A 189 27.88 6.09 25.45
CA ASP A 189 29.18 5.45 25.53
C ASP A 189 30.02 5.66 24.24
N ILE A 190 31.26 5.17 24.24
CA ILE A 190 32.17 5.30 23.09
C ILE A 190 31.77 4.41 21.91
N ASN A 191 31.12 3.26 22.16
CA ASN A 191 30.67 2.34 21.11
C ASN A 191 29.51 2.95 20.32
N HIS A 192 28.59 3.63 21.01
CA HIS A 192 27.51 4.37 20.38
C HIS A 192 28.05 5.47 19.46
N VAL A 193 29.11 6.18 19.87
CA VAL A 193 29.78 7.16 19.01
C VAL A 193 30.45 6.48 17.81
N ALA A 194 31.11 5.34 18.02
CA ALA A 194 31.72 4.54 16.96
C ALA A 194 30.68 4.11 15.90
N ASP A 195 29.55 3.56 16.32
CA ASP A 195 28.46 3.12 15.45
C ASP A 195 27.88 4.28 14.64
N ASN A 196 27.65 5.44 15.28
CA ASN A 196 27.17 6.64 14.61
C ASN A 196 28.15 7.15 13.55
N ILE A 197 29.46 7.12 13.83
CA ILE A 197 30.49 7.50 12.85
C ILE A 197 30.48 6.54 11.66
N ILE A 198 30.43 5.22 11.91
CA ILE A 198 30.38 4.22 10.84
C ILE A 198 29.14 4.43 9.97
N GLN A 199 27.98 4.64 10.60
CA GLN A 199 26.73 4.90 9.88
C GLN A 199 26.81 6.19 9.05
N HIS A 200 27.31 7.29 9.62
CA HIS A 200 27.39 8.57 8.93
C HIS A 200 28.41 8.55 7.77
N CYS A 201 29.53 7.84 7.96
CA CYS A 201 30.60 7.75 6.97
C CYS A 201 30.53 6.48 6.11
N LEU A 202 29.41 5.76 6.13
CA LEU A 202 29.26 4.44 5.48
C LEU A 202 29.70 4.44 4.01
N LEU A 203 29.37 5.49 3.27
CA LEU A 203 29.73 5.60 1.84
C LEU A 203 31.23 5.78 1.60
N PHE A 204 31.98 6.34 2.55
CA PHE A 204 33.44 6.33 2.48
C PHE A 204 33.98 4.91 2.68
N PHE A 205 33.37 4.13 3.57
CA PHE A 205 33.76 2.75 3.80
C PHE A 205 33.42 1.81 2.63
N ILE A 206 32.32 2.07 1.92
CA ILE A 206 31.90 1.27 0.76
C ILE A 206 32.65 1.70 -0.52
N GLY A 207 32.84 3.00 -0.73
CA GLY A 207 33.21 3.57 -2.02
C GLY A 207 34.71 3.74 -2.30
N SER A 208 35.59 3.59 -1.30
CA SER A 208 37.02 3.88 -1.44
C SER A 208 37.89 2.67 -1.11
N GLU A 209 38.85 2.34 -1.98
CA GLU A 209 39.83 1.26 -1.73
C GLU A 209 40.86 1.64 -0.66
N ASN A 210 41.13 2.95 -0.51
CA ASN A 210 42.12 3.52 0.42
C ASN A 210 41.45 4.33 1.55
N ILE A 211 40.58 3.71 2.33
CA ILE A 211 40.00 4.35 3.51
C ILE A 211 41.09 4.52 4.57
N PRO A 212 41.25 5.72 5.16
CA PRO A 212 42.21 5.90 6.24
C PRO A 212 41.86 5.02 7.43
N THR A 213 42.86 4.66 8.23
CA THR A 213 42.57 3.96 9.49
C THR A 213 41.97 4.95 10.49
N ILE A 214 40.71 4.75 10.85
CA ILE A 214 39.97 5.58 11.79
C ILE A 214 39.95 4.89 13.14
N ARG A 215 40.48 5.57 14.16
CA ARG A 215 40.55 5.08 15.54
C ARG A 215 39.79 6.00 16.47
N ILE A 216 39.03 5.43 17.40
CA ILE A 216 38.37 6.18 18.48
C ILE A 216 38.82 5.66 19.85
N LEU A 217 39.10 6.57 20.78
CA LEU A 217 39.55 6.26 22.14
C LEU A 217 39.15 7.37 23.12
N HIS A 218 39.23 7.12 24.43
CA HIS A 218 39.18 8.21 25.40
C HIS A 218 40.48 9.02 25.37
N GLU A 219 40.42 10.28 25.78
CA GLU A 219 41.56 11.20 25.70
C GLU A 219 42.83 10.68 26.41
N GLU A 220 42.63 10.02 27.56
CA GLU A 220 43.66 9.50 28.46
C GLU A 220 44.20 8.12 28.04
N ASP A 221 43.53 7.44 27.10
CA ASP A 221 43.91 6.09 26.68
C ASP A 221 45.14 6.11 25.74
N ASP A 222 45.89 5.00 25.77
CA ASP A 222 46.91 4.71 24.75
C ASP A 222 46.24 4.31 23.43
N ILE A 223 46.82 4.71 22.29
CA ILE A 223 46.33 4.37 20.95
C ILE A 223 46.19 2.86 20.70
N LYS A 224 46.94 2.03 21.44
CA LYS A 224 46.83 0.56 21.38
C LYS A 224 45.47 0.05 21.88
N ASN A 225 44.80 0.81 22.74
CA ASN A 225 43.48 0.48 23.27
C ASN A 225 42.35 1.09 22.43
N ALA A 226 42.67 1.80 21.34
CA ALA A 226 41.68 2.44 20.51
C ALA A 226 40.82 1.42 19.75
N ILE A 227 39.53 1.73 19.65
CA ILE A 227 38.60 1.00 18.79
C ILE A 227 38.91 1.38 17.34
N VAL A 228 39.22 0.39 16.51
CA VAL A 228 39.50 0.58 15.08
C VAL A 228 38.17 0.44 14.30
N LEU A 229 37.64 1.57 13.82
CA LEU A 229 36.32 1.58 13.17
C LEU A 229 36.30 0.77 11.87
N ASN A 230 37.43 0.71 11.16
CA ASN A 230 37.59 -0.09 9.95
C ASN A 230 37.36 -1.59 10.21
N ASP A 231 37.71 -2.09 11.39
CA ASP A 231 37.56 -3.50 11.74
C ASP A 231 36.10 -3.82 12.09
N ILE A 232 35.44 -2.92 12.84
CA ILE A 232 33.99 -3.02 13.09
C ILE A 232 33.23 -3.04 11.76
N TYR A 233 33.52 -2.08 10.89
CA TYR A 233 32.92 -2.03 9.55
C TYR A 233 33.08 -3.34 8.79
N LYS A 234 34.31 -3.88 8.69
CA LYS A 234 34.58 -5.14 7.99
C LYS A 234 33.88 -6.35 8.61
N SER A 235 33.61 -6.32 9.92
CA SER A 235 32.94 -7.42 10.63
C SER A 235 31.42 -7.38 10.53
N VAL A 236 30.82 -6.20 10.29
CA VAL A 236 29.37 -5.99 10.31
C VAL A 236 28.79 -5.83 8.91
N ILE A 237 29.50 -5.15 8.01
CA ILE A 237 29.02 -4.83 6.68
C ILE A 237 29.52 -5.89 5.69
N GLU A 238 28.58 -6.67 5.16
CA GLU A 238 28.84 -7.62 4.09
C GLU A 238 28.41 -7.04 2.74
N ILE A 239 29.35 -6.92 1.82
CA ILE A 239 29.09 -6.47 0.44
C ILE A 239 28.80 -7.70 -0.41
N GLU A 240 27.58 -7.78 -0.94
CA GLU A 240 27.15 -8.82 -1.89
C GLU A 240 27.84 -8.64 -3.24
N LYS A 241 27.84 -7.40 -3.75
CA LYS A 241 28.33 -7.08 -5.08
C LYS A 241 28.69 -5.60 -5.19
N LYS A 242 29.66 -5.27 -6.05
CA LYS A 242 29.89 -3.91 -6.56
C LYS A 242 29.81 -3.92 -8.08
N GLU A 243 29.17 -2.91 -8.65
CA GLU A 243 29.03 -2.72 -10.09
C GLU A 243 29.47 -1.29 -10.43
N PRO A 244 30.77 -1.10 -10.71
CA PRO A 244 31.28 0.19 -11.12
C PRO A 244 30.97 0.47 -12.60
N ASN A 245 30.90 1.75 -12.94
CA ASN A 245 30.80 2.24 -14.32
C ASN A 245 29.60 1.74 -15.13
N LEU A 246 28.45 1.50 -14.48
CA LEU A 246 27.21 1.14 -15.14
C LEU A 246 26.70 2.34 -15.95
N GLN A 247 26.39 2.13 -17.23
CA GLN A 247 25.75 3.16 -18.05
C GLN A 247 24.28 2.84 -18.23
N PHE A 248 23.44 3.84 -17.95
CA PHE A 248 22.03 3.81 -18.34
C PHE A 248 21.93 4.52 -19.68
N SER A 249 21.30 3.90 -20.68
CA SER A 249 21.36 4.30 -22.10
C SER A 249 21.02 5.77 -22.37
N ASP A 250 20.28 6.41 -21.47
CA ASP A 250 19.78 7.78 -21.58
C ASP A 250 20.58 8.80 -20.74
N ILE A 251 21.62 8.37 -19.99
CA ILE A 251 22.46 9.22 -19.13
C ILE A 251 23.94 9.00 -19.50
N PRO A 252 24.69 10.06 -19.86
CA PRO A 252 26.09 9.92 -20.27
C PRO A 252 27.03 9.62 -19.10
N GLU A 253 26.71 10.09 -17.90
CA GLU A 253 27.48 9.79 -16.69
C GLU A 253 27.30 8.32 -16.27
N SER A 254 28.36 7.74 -15.73
CA SER A 254 28.31 6.38 -15.21
C SER A 254 27.79 6.33 -13.77
N PHE A 255 27.26 5.18 -13.39
CA PHE A 255 26.71 4.87 -12.08
C PHE A 255 27.51 3.76 -11.42
N ASN A 256 27.76 3.91 -10.12
CA ASN A 256 28.41 2.92 -9.29
C ASN A 256 27.38 2.39 -8.28
N LEU A 257 27.09 1.09 -8.36
CA LEU A 257 26.14 0.42 -7.47
C LEU A 257 26.89 -0.47 -6.48
N SER A 258 26.57 -0.34 -5.20
CA SER A 258 27.08 -1.21 -4.13
C SER A 258 25.93 -1.89 -3.40
N TYR A 259 25.93 -3.22 -3.41
CA TYR A 259 24.90 -4.06 -2.83
C TYR A 259 25.35 -4.54 -1.45
N VAL A 260 24.70 -4.04 -0.41
CA VAL A 260 25.04 -4.36 0.98
C VAL A 260 23.98 -5.27 1.60
N ARG A 261 24.41 -6.38 2.22
CA ARG A 261 23.51 -7.29 2.95
C ARG A 261 23.10 -6.68 4.29
N ASN A 262 21.82 -6.78 4.60
CA ASN A 262 21.24 -6.33 5.85
C ASN A 262 20.48 -7.48 6.50
N TYR A 263 20.99 -7.96 7.63
CA TYR A 263 20.40 -9.09 8.37
C TYR A 263 19.37 -8.64 9.42
N ASN A 264 19.49 -7.43 9.97
CA ASN A 264 18.67 -6.96 11.09
C ASN A 264 18.02 -5.60 10.79
N GLY A 265 16.81 -5.37 11.30
CA GLY A 265 16.13 -4.06 11.26
C GLY A 265 15.60 -3.61 9.89
N VAL A 266 15.79 -4.41 8.83
CA VAL A 266 15.30 -4.14 7.47
C VAL A 266 14.38 -5.27 7.03
N HIS A 267 13.24 -4.92 6.42
CA HIS A 267 12.20 -5.86 6.02
C HIS A 267 11.90 -5.87 4.51
N SER A 268 12.70 -5.14 3.72
CA SER A 268 12.58 -5.06 2.26
C SER A 268 13.90 -4.60 1.63
N HIS A 269 14.16 -5.01 0.39
CA HIS A 269 15.25 -4.45 -0.40
C HIS A 269 15.02 -2.94 -0.64
N SER A 270 16.07 -2.13 -0.57
CA SER A 270 15.99 -0.68 -0.73
C SER A 270 17.07 -0.09 -1.62
N ILE A 271 16.72 0.99 -2.32
CA ILE A 271 17.64 1.84 -3.08
C ILE A 271 17.93 3.09 -2.25
N HIS A 272 19.23 3.40 -2.10
CA HIS A 272 19.75 4.58 -1.43
C HIS A 272 20.48 5.41 -2.49
N LEU A 273 19.91 6.56 -2.85
CA LEU A 273 20.54 7.48 -3.77
C LEU A 273 21.54 8.36 -3.02
N CYS A 274 22.73 8.46 -3.56
CA CYS A 274 23.85 9.14 -2.92
C CYS A 274 24.37 10.27 -3.79
N ALA A 275 24.77 11.35 -3.14
CA ALA A 275 25.48 12.45 -3.78
C ALA A 275 26.63 12.93 -2.89
N ASN A 276 27.78 13.20 -3.48
CA ASN A 276 28.99 13.69 -2.81
C ASN A 276 29.33 12.85 -1.56
N LYS A 277 29.32 11.52 -1.72
CA LYS A 277 29.60 10.53 -0.66
C LYS A 277 28.65 10.59 0.54
N ARG A 278 27.41 11.05 0.35
CA ARG A 278 26.34 11.07 1.37
C ARG A 278 25.02 10.56 0.79
N GLU A 279 24.21 9.89 1.60
CA GLU A 279 22.83 9.56 1.23
C GLU A 279 21.99 10.84 1.17
N VAL A 280 21.13 10.96 0.15
CA VAL A 280 20.27 12.14 -0.05
C VAL A 280 18.81 11.70 -0.11
N GLY A 281 17.99 12.34 0.73
CA GLY A 281 16.56 12.07 0.80
C GLY A 281 16.22 10.78 1.53
N LYS A 282 15.08 10.17 1.18
CA LYS A 282 14.60 8.93 1.79
C LYS A 282 14.94 7.75 0.90
N LYS A 283 15.35 6.64 1.51
CA LYS A 283 15.48 5.35 0.82
C LYS A 283 14.17 4.92 0.15
N GLN A 284 14.28 4.31 -1.01
CA GLN A 284 13.14 3.84 -1.80
C GLN A 284 13.02 2.32 -1.72
N SER A 285 11.82 1.79 -1.46
CA SER A 285 11.58 0.35 -1.47
C SER A 285 11.63 -0.20 -2.89
N LEU A 286 12.43 -1.25 -3.10
CA LEU A 286 12.55 -1.92 -4.39
C LEU A 286 11.28 -2.72 -4.73
N THR A 287 10.45 -3.09 -3.75
CA THR A 287 9.17 -3.81 -3.95
C THR A 287 8.22 -3.04 -4.88
N ASN A 288 8.33 -1.72 -4.95
CA ASN A 288 7.51 -0.88 -5.84
C ASN A 288 7.83 -1.09 -7.32
N PHE A 289 9.05 -1.54 -7.64
CA PHE A 289 9.55 -1.74 -9.01
C PHE A 289 9.79 -3.22 -9.33
N LEU A 290 10.14 -4.03 -8.31
CA LEU A 290 10.32 -5.47 -8.36
C LEU A 290 9.47 -6.16 -7.26
N PRO A 291 8.15 -6.29 -7.44
CA PRO A 291 7.26 -6.83 -6.41
C PRO A 291 7.56 -8.27 -6.00
N SER A 292 8.15 -9.06 -6.90
CA SER A 292 8.47 -10.46 -6.68
C SER A 292 9.87 -10.70 -6.13
N PHE A 293 10.66 -9.65 -5.88
CA PHE A 293 11.97 -9.80 -5.28
C PHE A 293 11.84 -9.97 -3.76
N LYS A 294 11.76 -11.23 -3.33
CA LYS A 294 11.75 -11.63 -1.90
C LYS A 294 13.15 -11.60 -1.30
N GLU A 295 13.20 -11.77 0.02
CA GLU A 295 14.46 -11.91 0.75
C GLU A 295 15.41 -12.95 0.16
N LEU A 296 16.69 -12.75 0.41
CA LEU A 296 17.76 -13.67 0.06
C LEU A 296 18.28 -14.37 1.32
N TYR A 297 19.02 -15.46 1.12
CA TYR A 297 19.54 -16.30 2.20
C TYR A 297 21.04 -16.52 2.03
N ASN A 298 21.78 -16.44 3.14
CA ASN A 298 23.19 -16.81 3.23
C ASN A 298 23.36 -17.72 4.45
N ASP A 299 23.71 -19.00 4.26
CA ASP A 299 23.79 -20.01 5.33
C ASP A 299 22.58 -19.98 6.29
N ASP A 300 21.37 -20.08 5.72
CA ASP A 300 20.06 -19.99 6.39
C ASP A 300 19.73 -18.65 7.07
N LYS A 301 20.62 -17.67 7.03
CA LYS A 301 20.34 -16.32 7.51
C LYS A 301 19.67 -15.50 6.43
N LYS A 302 18.42 -15.11 6.70
CA LYS A 302 17.64 -14.19 5.89
C LYS A 302 18.28 -12.80 5.87
N TYR A 303 18.38 -12.20 4.68
CA TYR A 303 18.84 -10.83 4.51
C TYR A 303 18.11 -10.08 3.38
N TYR A 304 18.19 -8.75 3.45
CA TYR A 304 17.74 -7.83 2.41
C TYR A 304 18.92 -7.00 1.88
N LEU A 305 18.78 -6.49 0.66
CA LEU A 305 19.82 -5.69 0.02
C LEU A 305 19.53 -4.20 0.19
N SER A 306 20.53 -3.44 0.64
CA SER A 306 20.57 -1.99 0.49
C SER A 306 21.52 -1.65 -0.66
N ILE A 307 20.96 -1.05 -1.70
CA ILE A 307 21.66 -0.73 -2.94
C ILE A 307 22.01 0.75 -2.90
N TYR A 308 23.29 1.06 -2.67
CA TYR A 308 23.81 2.42 -2.69
C TYR A 308 24.19 2.79 -4.12
N VAL A 309 23.71 3.94 -4.58
CA VAL A 309 23.86 4.40 -5.97
C VAL A 309 24.59 5.73 -5.96
N GLU A 310 25.78 5.76 -6.57
CA GLU A 310 26.62 6.96 -6.70
C GLU A 310 26.83 7.29 -8.19
N SER A 311 26.79 8.58 -8.55
CA SER A 311 27.07 9.06 -9.91
C SER A 311 27.33 10.57 -9.91
N ASP A 312 28.18 11.04 -10.81
CA ASP A 312 28.38 12.48 -11.07
C ASP A 312 27.07 13.18 -11.47
N PHE A 313 26.15 12.45 -12.12
CA PHE A 313 24.82 12.96 -12.44
C PHE A 313 24.01 13.30 -11.17
N LEU A 314 24.08 12.43 -10.16
CA LEU A 314 23.40 12.65 -8.87
C LEU A 314 24.06 13.82 -8.11
N ASP A 315 25.39 13.92 -8.18
CA ASP A 315 26.15 15.00 -7.55
C ASP A 315 25.73 16.38 -8.06
N GLN A 316 25.55 16.52 -9.38
CA GLN A 316 25.14 17.76 -10.04
C GLN A 316 23.67 18.14 -9.78
N ASN A 317 22.81 17.14 -9.56
CA ASN A 317 21.37 17.34 -9.37
C ASN A 317 20.95 17.34 -7.89
N ASN A 318 21.90 17.43 -6.95
CA ASN A 318 21.58 17.46 -5.53
C ASN A 318 21.07 18.85 -5.09
N HIS A 319 19.98 18.89 -4.31
CA HIS A 319 19.56 20.15 -3.69
C HIS A 319 20.61 20.61 -2.69
N PRO A 320 20.90 21.92 -2.56
CA PRO A 320 21.87 22.39 -1.58
C PRO A 320 21.60 21.80 -0.20
N GLN A 321 20.38 21.86 0.34
CA GLN A 321 20.06 21.34 1.69
C GLN A 321 20.23 19.82 1.85
N ARG A 322 20.59 19.06 0.81
CA ARG A 322 20.85 17.60 0.81
C ARG A 322 19.68 16.74 1.30
N ASN A 323 18.48 17.29 1.24
CA ASN A 323 17.24 16.63 1.63
C ASN A 323 16.50 15.98 0.46
N LYS A 324 16.88 16.33 -0.78
CA LYS A 324 16.26 15.82 -2.01
C LYS A 324 17.15 16.08 -3.22
N PHE A 325 16.88 15.37 -4.30
CA PHE A 325 17.38 15.71 -5.62
C PHE A 325 16.49 16.76 -6.29
N MET A 326 17.07 17.58 -7.15
CA MET A 326 16.40 18.54 -8.02
C MET A 326 15.98 17.87 -9.34
N LEU A 327 15.42 16.67 -9.25
CA LEU A 327 14.90 15.89 -10.37
C LEU A 327 13.36 15.81 -10.27
N PRO A 328 12.63 15.80 -11.40
CA PRO A 328 11.20 15.57 -11.39
C PRO A 328 10.88 14.18 -10.85
N GLU A 329 9.76 14.07 -10.13
CA GLU A 329 9.37 12.78 -9.51
C GLU A 329 9.03 11.72 -10.56
N ASN A 330 8.31 12.10 -11.62
CA ASN A 330 7.89 11.19 -12.69
C ASN A 330 7.93 11.87 -14.07
N SER A 331 7.75 11.08 -15.13
CA SER A 331 7.81 11.56 -16.52
C SER A 331 6.78 12.64 -16.84
N ALA A 332 5.64 12.70 -16.14
CA ALA A 332 4.61 13.73 -16.35
C ALA A 332 4.97 15.07 -15.72
N ALA A 333 5.85 15.08 -14.71
CA ALA A 333 6.36 16.27 -14.06
C ALA A 333 7.58 16.88 -14.77
N LYS A 334 8.06 16.25 -15.85
CA LYS A 334 9.19 16.76 -16.65
C LYS A 334 8.82 18.05 -17.39
N ASN A 335 9.76 18.98 -17.41
CA ASN A 335 9.80 20.09 -18.34
C ASN A 335 10.80 19.81 -19.49
N ASP A 336 10.89 20.70 -20.48
CA ASP A 336 11.74 20.53 -21.67
C ASP A 336 13.26 20.45 -21.35
N PHE A 337 13.68 20.86 -20.15
CA PHE A 337 15.07 20.82 -19.69
C PHE A 337 15.38 19.60 -18.82
N ASP A 338 14.35 18.87 -18.36
CA ASP A 338 14.51 17.69 -17.53
C ASP A 338 14.84 16.47 -18.39
N LYS A 339 16.10 16.06 -18.37
CA LYS A 339 16.55 14.84 -19.05
C LYS A 339 15.85 13.60 -18.47
N PHE A 340 15.71 13.54 -17.14
CA PHE A 340 15.33 12.33 -16.43
C PHE A 340 14.47 12.59 -15.19
N SER A 341 13.61 11.63 -14.85
CA SER A 341 12.85 11.61 -13.60
C SER A 341 13.37 10.56 -12.62
N LEU A 342 13.05 10.74 -11.33
CA LEU A 342 13.40 9.77 -10.29
C LEU A 342 12.77 8.39 -10.55
N ASP A 343 11.50 8.34 -10.97
CA ASP A 343 10.82 7.08 -11.30
C ASP A 343 11.51 6.31 -12.44
N GLU A 344 12.01 7.00 -13.46
CA GLU A 344 12.79 6.35 -14.52
C GLU A 344 14.12 5.85 -13.98
N LEU A 345 14.82 6.63 -13.14
CA LEU A 345 16.09 6.20 -12.55
C LEU A 345 15.92 4.93 -11.72
N PHE A 346 14.89 4.90 -10.88
CA PHE A 346 14.56 3.72 -10.11
C PHE A 346 14.21 2.52 -10.98
N LYS A 347 13.52 2.71 -12.12
CA LYS A 347 13.27 1.63 -13.09
C LYS A 347 14.56 1.08 -13.68
N HIS A 348 15.49 1.92 -14.14
CA HIS A 348 16.77 1.46 -14.69
C HIS A 348 17.61 0.70 -13.65
N ILE A 349 17.69 1.23 -12.43
CA ILE A 349 18.35 0.52 -11.33
C ILE A 349 17.67 -0.83 -11.08
N SER A 350 16.33 -0.85 -11.06
CA SER A 350 15.56 -2.07 -10.82
C SER A 350 15.71 -3.09 -11.95
N ASP A 351 15.80 -2.67 -13.21
CA ASP A 351 16.04 -3.56 -14.34
C ASP A 351 17.45 -4.17 -14.27
N ASN A 352 18.45 -3.39 -13.88
CA ASN A 352 19.79 -3.92 -13.62
C ASN A 352 19.80 -4.95 -12.47
N VAL A 353 19.08 -4.66 -11.37
CA VAL A 353 18.89 -5.61 -10.27
C VAL A 353 18.18 -6.87 -10.77
N ARG A 354 17.15 -6.73 -11.62
CA ARG A 354 16.43 -7.85 -12.21
C ARG A 354 17.36 -8.77 -12.99
N SER A 355 18.22 -8.19 -13.84
CA SER A 355 19.20 -8.96 -14.60
C SER A 355 20.16 -9.72 -13.69
N ASN A 356 20.64 -9.09 -12.61
CA ASN A 356 21.58 -9.69 -11.67
C ASN A 356 21.01 -10.82 -10.83
N PHE A 357 19.73 -10.73 -10.46
CA PHE A 357 19.05 -11.71 -9.61
C PHE A 357 17.96 -12.47 -10.36
N THR A 358 18.16 -12.70 -11.67
CA THR A 358 17.15 -13.26 -12.58
C THR A 358 16.60 -14.59 -12.07
N GLU A 359 17.48 -15.53 -11.68
CA GLU A 359 17.07 -16.87 -11.21
C GLU A 359 16.19 -16.78 -9.96
N HIS A 360 16.62 -16.03 -8.95
CA HIS A 360 15.88 -15.82 -7.71
C HIS A 360 14.51 -15.16 -7.96
N ILE A 361 14.46 -14.17 -8.85
CA ILE A 361 13.21 -13.46 -9.18
C ILE A 361 12.26 -14.38 -9.95
N GLN A 362 12.76 -15.20 -10.89
CA GLN A 362 11.94 -16.14 -11.65
C GLN A 362 11.35 -17.24 -10.76
N GLU A 363 12.15 -17.77 -9.83
CA GLU A 363 11.66 -18.73 -8.83
C GLU A 363 10.55 -18.12 -7.98
N ALA A 364 10.76 -16.89 -7.49
CA ALA A 364 9.79 -16.16 -6.70
C ALA A 364 8.49 -15.86 -7.49
N GLU A 365 8.60 -15.47 -8.77
CA GLU A 365 7.44 -15.29 -9.67
C GLU A 365 6.64 -16.58 -9.83
N LYS A 366 7.32 -17.72 -9.99
CA LYS A 366 6.66 -19.02 -10.11
C LYS A 366 5.90 -19.38 -8.83
N GLU A 367 6.55 -19.28 -7.66
CA GLU A 367 5.93 -19.54 -6.36
C GLU A 367 4.70 -18.64 -6.13
N LYS A 368 4.84 -17.35 -6.43
CA LYS A 368 3.74 -16.39 -6.34
C LYS A 368 2.57 -16.78 -7.25
N ASN A 369 2.82 -17.09 -8.52
CA ASN A 369 1.77 -17.42 -9.48
C ASN A 369 1.04 -18.72 -9.08
N GLU A 370 1.77 -19.74 -8.61
CA GLU A 370 1.17 -20.97 -8.08
C GLU A 370 0.30 -20.69 -6.84
N ARG A 371 0.73 -19.79 -5.94
CA ARG A 371 -0.07 -19.37 -4.78
C ARG A 371 -1.35 -18.66 -5.21
N ILE A 372 -1.26 -17.74 -6.17
CA ILE A 372 -2.42 -17.01 -6.70
C ILE A 372 -3.40 -17.96 -7.37
N GLU A 373 -2.90 -18.92 -8.15
CA GLU A 373 -3.74 -19.95 -8.77
C GLU A 373 -4.48 -20.78 -7.71
N LYS A 374 -3.78 -21.28 -6.68
CA LYS A 374 -4.41 -22.00 -5.56
C LYS A 374 -5.42 -21.13 -4.81
N TYR A 375 -5.15 -19.83 -4.67
CA TYR A 375 -6.06 -18.89 -4.03
C TYR A 375 -7.35 -18.68 -4.85
N ILE A 376 -7.24 -18.56 -6.18
CA ILE A 376 -8.40 -18.39 -7.08
C ILE A 376 -9.21 -19.69 -7.18
N LEU A 377 -8.54 -20.84 -7.26
CA LEU A 377 -9.14 -22.16 -7.47
C LEU A 377 -9.47 -22.92 -6.18
N ASN A 378 -9.44 -22.26 -5.02
CA ASN A 378 -9.72 -22.89 -3.74
C ASN A 378 -11.11 -23.57 -3.75
N PRO A 379 -11.23 -24.90 -3.54
CA PRO A 379 -12.50 -25.60 -3.62
C PRO A 379 -13.56 -25.15 -2.59
N GLN A 380 -13.15 -24.67 -1.42
CA GLN A 380 -14.06 -24.23 -0.36
C GLN A 380 -14.58 -22.81 -0.57
N LYS A 381 -13.81 -21.98 -1.28
CA LYS A 381 -14.13 -20.58 -1.56
C LYS A 381 -13.56 -20.17 -2.92
N PRO A 382 -14.12 -20.70 -4.03
CA PRO A 382 -13.61 -20.42 -5.35
C PRO A 382 -13.91 -18.96 -5.73
N ARG A 383 -12.94 -18.28 -6.34
CA ARG A 383 -13.06 -16.88 -6.79
C ARG A 383 -13.13 -16.86 -8.31
N LEU A 384 -14.15 -17.52 -8.85
CA LEU A 384 -14.24 -17.82 -10.29
C LEU A 384 -14.26 -16.56 -11.15
N ARG A 385 -14.74 -15.43 -10.61
CA ARG A 385 -14.59 -14.09 -11.18
C ARG A 385 -13.20 -13.79 -11.75
N TYR A 386 -12.14 -14.23 -11.07
CA TYR A 386 -10.76 -13.94 -11.44
C TYR A 386 -10.13 -15.05 -12.28
N ARG A 387 -10.85 -16.14 -12.58
CA ARG A 387 -10.31 -17.33 -13.26
C ARG A 387 -9.69 -16.98 -14.61
N HIS A 388 -10.33 -16.10 -15.38
CA HIS A 388 -9.80 -15.64 -16.67
C HIS A 388 -8.43 -14.95 -16.56
N LEU A 389 -8.06 -14.38 -15.40
CA LEU A 389 -6.75 -13.75 -15.21
C LEU A 389 -5.60 -14.78 -15.26
N LEU A 390 -5.87 -16.06 -14.98
CA LEU A 390 -4.88 -17.14 -15.06
C LEU A 390 -4.41 -17.39 -16.50
N SER A 391 -5.22 -17.05 -17.49
CA SER A 391 -4.86 -17.14 -18.92
C SER A 391 -4.24 -15.87 -19.49
N VAL A 392 -4.08 -14.81 -18.69
CA VAL A 392 -3.51 -13.54 -19.14
C VAL A 392 -2.03 -13.50 -18.80
N ASP A 393 -1.19 -13.37 -19.83
CA ASP A 393 0.26 -13.27 -19.64
C ASP A 393 0.62 -12.07 -18.75
N ASN A 394 1.57 -12.29 -17.84
CA ASN A 394 2.07 -11.28 -16.91
C ASN A 394 1.00 -10.62 -16.03
N ALA A 395 -0.18 -11.25 -15.87
CA ALA A 395 -1.30 -10.69 -15.14
C ALA A 395 -0.97 -10.33 -13.69
N PHE A 396 0.00 -11.00 -13.07
CA PHE A 396 0.28 -10.88 -11.63
C PHE A 396 1.63 -10.21 -11.31
N THR A 397 2.31 -9.63 -12.31
CA THR A 397 3.68 -9.06 -12.18
C THR A 397 3.79 -7.91 -11.18
N ASP A 398 2.73 -7.13 -11.00
CA ASP A 398 2.62 -6.00 -10.07
C ASP A 398 2.19 -6.42 -8.65
N ILE A 399 1.87 -7.69 -8.42
CA ILE A 399 1.46 -8.21 -7.11
C ILE A 399 2.72 -8.60 -6.33
N PRO A 400 2.93 -8.05 -5.11
CA PRO A 400 4.04 -8.45 -4.26
C PRO A 400 3.96 -9.92 -3.88
N ILE A 401 5.10 -10.61 -3.86
CA ILE A 401 5.16 -12.03 -3.45
C ILE A 401 4.63 -12.26 -2.03
N ASN A 402 4.92 -11.33 -1.12
CA ASN A 402 4.51 -11.39 0.28
C ASN A 402 3.13 -10.75 0.52
N ALA A 403 2.30 -10.56 -0.52
CA ALA A 403 0.97 -9.98 -0.37
C ALA A 403 0.08 -10.85 0.54
N SER A 404 -0.55 -10.24 1.56
CA SER A 404 -1.62 -10.87 2.33
C SER A 404 -2.81 -11.25 1.43
N ASP A 405 -3.67 -12.16 1.86
CA ASP A 405 -4.89 -12.52 1.12
C ASP A 405 -5.82 -11.32 0.87
N GLU A 406 -5.92 -10.36 1.80
CA GLU A 406 -6.69 -9.12 1.62
C GLU A 406 -6.11 -8.24 0.50
N THR A 407 -4.80 -8.00 0.53
CA THR A 407 -4.06 -7.28 -0.52
C THR A 407 -4.18 -8.00 -1.87
N LEU A 408 -4.10 -9.33 -1.89
CA LEU A 408 -4.26 -10.14 -3.09
C LEU A 408 -5.66 -9.96 -3.68
N GLU A 409 -6.71 -10.09 -2.86
CA GLU A 409 -8.10 -9.86 -3.27
C GLU A 409 -8.31 -8.48 -3.88
N ALA A 410 -7.81 -7.43 -3.22
CA ALA A 410 -7.93 -6.05 -3.70
C ALA A 410 -7.25 -5.85 -5.07
N ARG A 411 -6.05 -6.40 -5.26
CA ARG A 411 -5.31 -6.30 -6.53
C ARG A 411 -5.96 -7.11 -7.66
N LEU A 412 -6.51 -8.29 -7.37
CA LEU A 412 -7.27 -9.07 -8.36
C LEU A 412 -8.52 -8.30 -8.81
N HIS A 413 -9.25 -7.70 -7.87
CA HIS A 413 -10.41 -6.86 -8.18
C HIS A 413 -10.04 -5.61 -9.00
N GLU A 414 -8.96 -4.91 -8.63
CA GLU A 414 -8.49 -3.74 -9.37
C GLU A 414 -8.13 -4.10 -10.83
N LYS A 415 -7.48 -5.25 -11.04
CA LYS A 415 -7.13 -5.75 -12.37
C LYS A 415 -8.37 -6.05 -13.21
N GLU A 416 -9.31 -6.76 -12.62
CA GLU A 416 -10.57 -7.06 -13.28
C GLU A 416 -11.31 -5.79 -13.69
N PHE A 417 -11.42 -4.81 -12.78
CA PHE A 417 -12.04 -3.53 -13.05
C PHE A 417 -11.32 -2.74 -14.16
N LYS A 418 -9.98 -2.77 -14.20
CA LYS A 418 -9.20 -2.15 -15.29
C LYS A 418 -9.44 -2.85 -16.63
N LEU A 419 -9.55 -4.18 -16.64
CA LEU A 419 -9.89 -4.93 -17.85
C LEU A 419 -11.31 -4.62 -18.32
N GLU A 420 -12.29 -4.55 -17.42
CA GLU A 420 -13.66 -4.09 -17.72
C GLU A 420 -13.64 -2.69 -18.36
N GLN A 421 -12.96 -1.72 -17.75
CA GLN A 421 -12.88 -0.37 -18.30
C GLN A 421 -12.21 -0.32 -19.68
N ARG A 422 -11.11 -1.06 -19.88
CA ARG A 422 -10.43 -1.14 -21.18
C ARG A 422 -11.37 -1.71 -22.24
N ARG A 423 -12.14 -2.74 -21.89
CA ARG A 423 -13.14 -3.37 -22.76
C ARG A 423 -14.30 -2.43 -23.08
N SER A 424 -14.90 -1.75 -22.08
CA SER A 424 -15.96 -0.77 -22.31
C SER A 424 -15.50 0.37 -23.23
N LYS A 425 -14.27 0.87 -23.04
CA LYS A 425 -13.68 1.89 -23.93
C LYS A 425 -13.43 1.34 -25.35
N ALA A 426 -13.03 0.09 -25.48
CA ALA A 426 -12.88 -0.56 -26.79
C ALA A 426 -14.24 -0.70 -27.50
N PHE A 427 -15.28 -1.14 -26.78
CA PHE A 427 -16.67 -1.17 -27.24
C PHE A 427 -17.12 0.22 -27.72
N GLU A 428 -16.99 1.26 -26.90
CA GLU A 428 -17.37 2.62 -27.31
C GLU A 428 -16.63 3.12 -28.55
N LYS A 429 -15.34 2.80 -28.70
CA LYS A 429 -14.56 3.17 -29.89
C LYS A 429 -15.07 2.49 -31.16
N VAL A 430 -15.52 1.23 -31.06
CA VAL A 430 -16.10 0.49 -32.19
C VAL A 430 -17.44 1.09 -32.60
N PHE A 431 -18.30 1.42 -31.63
CA PHE A 431 -19.61 2.01 -31.87
C PHE A 431 -19.58 3.49 -32.31
N LYS A 432 -18.43 4.19 -32.16
CA LYS A 432 -18.22 5.58 -32.62
C LYS A 432 -17.66 5.71 -34.04
N LYS A 433 -17.28 4.62 -34.72
CA LYS A 433 -16.84 4.68 -36.13
C LYS A 433 -18.04 4.82 -37.06
N ASN A 434 -18.01 5.81 -37.95
CA ASN A 434 -19.09 6.11 -38.91
C ASN A 434 -19.07 5.25 -40.19
N GLU A 435 -18.03 4.45 -40.41
CA GLU A 435 -17.92 3.54 -41.57
C GLU A 435 -17.76 2.09 -41.12
N TYR A 436 -18.51 1.20 -41.76
CA TYR A 436 -18.52 -0.24 -41.53
C TYR A 436 -17.36 -0.91 -42.27
N ASP A 437 -16.33 -1.32 -41.53
CA ASP A 437 -15.24 -2.16 -42.02
C ASP A 437 -15.48 -3.61 -41.59
N LYS A 438 -15.78 -4.48 -42.57
CA LYS A 438 -16.23 -5.86 -42.33
C LYS A 438 -15.15 -6.76 -41.72
N GLU A 439 -13.88 -6.51 -42.03
CA GLU A 439 -12.74 -7.33 -41.57
C GLU A 439 -12.30 -6.89 -40.18
N ALA A 440 -12.13 -5.58 -39.95
CA ALA A 440 -11.82 -5.05 -38.62
C ALA A 440 -12.95 -5.27 -37.61
N PHE A 441 -14.22 -5.17 -38.05
CA PHE A 441 -15.37 -5.46 -37.19
C PHE A 441 -15.46 -6.96 -36.87
N GLY A 442 -15.18 -7.85 -37.82
CA GLY A 442 -15.19 -9.29 -37.61
C GLY A 442 -14.18 -9.77 -36.57
N GLU A 443 -12.92 -9.33 -36.65
CA GLU A 443 -11.87 -9.70 -35.68
C GLU A 443 -12.12 -9.10 -34.29
N ILE A 444 -12.54 -7.84 -34.23
CA ILE A 444 -12.82 -7.15 -32.97
C ILE A 444 -14.03 -7.78 -32.28
N VAL A 445 -15.11 -8.07 -33.03
CA VAL A 445 -16.31 -8.72 -32.48
C VAL A 445 -16.02 -10.15 -32.06
N HIS A 446 -15.25 -10.94 -32.82
CA HIS A 446 -14.90 -12.30 -32.39
C HIS A 446 -14.01 -12.33 -31.14
N THR A 447 -13.02 -11.44 -31.04
CA THR A 447 -12.14 -11.36 -29.87
C THR A 447 -12.91 -10.87 -28.64
N ILE A 448 -13.69 -9.79 -28.81
CA ILE A 448 -14.52 -9.23 -27.75
C ILE A 448 -15.60 -10.21 -27.30
N LEU A 449 -16.33 -10.87 -28.21
CA LEU A 449 -17.38 -11.83 -27.84
C LEU A 449 -16.81 -13.07 -27.16
N ARG A 450 -15.60 -13.53 -27.55
CA ARG A 450 -14.94 -14.66 -26.89
C ARG A 450 -14.53 -14.30 -25.46
N GLU A 451 -13.96 -13.11 -25.28
CA GLU A 451 -13.64 -12.56 -23.96
C GLU A 451 -14.90 -12.27 -23.12
N GLU A 452 -15.97 -11.76 -23.74
CA GLU A 452 -17.26 -11.51 -23.10
C GLU A 452 -17.95 -12.81 -22.70
N ALA A 453 -17.88 -13.86 -23.52
CA ALA A 453 -18.41 -15.16 -23.18
C ALA A 453 -17.68 -15.79 -21.98
N ALA A 454 -16.35 -15.70 -21.94
CA ALA A 454 -15.56 -16.17 -20.79
C ALA A 454 -15.90 -15.38 -19.52
N PHE A 455 -15.97 -14.05 -19.64
CA PHE A 455 -16.25 -13.15 -18.52
C PHE A 455 -17.69 -13.28 -17.97
N SER A 456 -18.67 -13.34 -18.87
CA SER A 456 -20.08 -13.49 -18.51
C SER A 456 -20.35 -14.88 -17.93
N LYS A 457 -19.61 -15.90 -18.38
CA LYS A 457 -19.64 -17.23 -17.79
C LYS A 457 -19.14 -17.21 -16.34
N ASP A 458 -18.05 -16.52 -16.05
CA ASP A 458 -17.50 -16.42 -14.69
C ASP A 458 -18.44 -15.65 -13.74
N LYS A 459 -19.03 -14.53 -14.18
CA LYS A 459 -20.06 -13.81 -13.40
C LYS A 459 -21.32 -14.63 -13.17
N LEU A 460 -21.78 -15.36 -14.18
CA LEU A 460 -22.89 -16.29 -14.04
C LEU A 460 -22.56 -17.42 -13.07
N ALA A 461 -21.31 -17.90 -13.07
CA ALA A 461 -20.86 -18.92 -12.13
C ALA A 461 -20.98 -18.43 -10.67
N ASP A 462 -20.52 -17.22 -10.36
CA ASP A 462 -20.65 -16.65 -9.01
C ASP A 462 -22.11 -16.45 -8.60
N LEU A 463 -22.96 -15.97 -9.52
CA LEU A 463 -24.40 -15.85 -9.26
C LEU A 463 -25.01 -17.22 -8.94
N MET A 464 -24.68 -18.25 -9.72
CA MET A 464 -25.18 -19.61 -9.51
C MET A 464 -24.64 -20.23 -8.22
N ILE A 465 -23.38 -19.96 -7.83
CA ILE A 465 -22.83 -20.36 -6.53
C ILE A 465 -23.63 -19.72 -5.41
N LYS A 466 -23.87 -18.39 -5.46
CA LYS A 466 -24.67 -17.68 -4.46
C LYS A 466 -26.08 -18.28 -4.34
N ARG A 467 -26.76 -18.51 -5.47
CA ARG A 467 -28.09 -19.14 -5.51
C ARG A 467 -28.07 -20.54 -4.89
N LYS A 468 -27.07 -21.37 -5.23
CA LYS A 468 -26.91 -22.71 -4.63
C LYS A 468 -26.65 -22.65 -3.13
N SER A 469 -25.86 -21.69 -2.65
CA SER A 469 -25.64 -21.47 -1.22
C SER A 469 -26.94 -21.10 -0.49
N VAL A 470 -27.79 -20.27 -1.10
CA VAL A 470 -29.11 -19.92 -0.55
C VAL A 470 -30.02 -21.14 -0.49
N ILE A 471 -30.09 -21.97 -1.54
CA ILE A 471 -30.87 -23.22 -1.53
C ILE A 471 -30.37 -24.16 -0.42
N LYS A 472 -29.06 -24.41 -0.34
CA LYS A 472 -28.45 -25.26 0.72
C LYS A 472 -28.75 -24.71 2.12
N LEU A 473 -28.71 -23.38 2.29
CA LEU A 473 -29.07 -22.72 3.56
C LEU A 473 -30.54 -22.96 3.90
N PHE A 474 -31.46 -22.74 2.95
CA PHE A 474 -32.89 -22.94 3.13
C PHE A 474 -33.21 -24.39 3.49
N GLN A 475 -32.61 -25.37 2.79
CA GLN A 475 -32.74 -26.80 3.09
C GLN A 475 -32.29 -27.11 4.53
N LYS A 476 -31.19 -26.51 4.98
CA LYS A 476 -30.69 -26.71 6.35
C LYS A 476 -31.67 -26.20 7.41
N TYR A 477 -32.30 -25.04 7.17
CA TYR A 477 -33.35 -24.53 8.05
C TYR A 477 -34.58 -25.44 8.09
N LEU A 478 -34.97 -26.02 6.95
CA LEU A 478 -36.05 -27.01 6.91
C LEU A 478 -35.71 -28.34 7.62
N GLN A 479 -34.42 -28.66 7.78
CA GLN A 479 -33.96 -29.85 8.52
C GLN A 479 -33.90 -29.61 10.04
N TRP A 480 -33.67 -28.38 10.48
CA TRP A 480 -33.57 -28.00 11.90
C TRP A 480 -34.92 -27.94 12.64
N ARG A 481 -35.88 -28.79 12.24
CA ARG A 481 -37.19 -28.97 12.89
C ARG A 481 -36.96 -29.49 14.32
N THR A 482 -36.87 -28.58 15.27
CA THR A 482 -36.96 -28.86 16.69
C THR A 482 -38.25 -28.24 17.18
N ASP A 483 -39.13 -29.09 17.70
CA ASP A 483 -40.43 -28.68 18.20
C ASP A 483 -40.21 -27.65 19.31
N GLU A 484 -40.71 -26.42 19.08
CA GLU A 484 -41.00 -25.32 20.02
C GLU A 484 -40.50 -23.91 19.62
N ASN A 485 -39.71 -23.71 18.55
CA ASN A 485 -39.28 -22.36 18.16
C ASN A 485 -40.21 -21.67 17.13
N PHE A 486 -40.76 -20.50 17.50
CA PHE A 486 -41.56 -19.61 16.62
C PHE A 486 -40.73 -18.95 15.50
N MET A 487 -39.40 -19.00 15.59
CA MET A 487 -38.50 -18.26 14.69
C MET A 487 -38.40 -18.82 13.26
N LEU A 488 -38.67 -20.12 13.04
CA LEU A 488 -38.42 -20.76 11.73
C LEU A 488 -39.20 -20.16 10.54
N GLU A 489 -40.48 -19.80 10.71
CA GLU A 489 -41.27 -19.18 9.62
C GLU A 489 -40.72 -17.80 9.26
N LYS A 490 -40.47 -16.98 10.28
CA LYS A 490 -39.87 -15.64 10.14
C LYS A 490 -38.49 -15.73 9.49
N ASP A 491 -37.67 -16.69 9.89
CA ASP A 491 -36.31 -16.86 9.35
C ASP A 491 -36.36 -17.26 7.87
N LEU A 492 -37.20 -18.24 7.50
CA LEU A 492 -37.38 -18.66 6.11
C LEU A 492 -37.97 -17.54 5.25
N HIS A 493 -38.96 -16.81 5.76
CA HIS A 493 -39.52 -15.66 5.07
C HIS A 493 -38.43 -14.61 4.80
N ASN A 494 -37.63 -14.25 5.80
CA ASN A 494 -36.54 -13.28 5.62
C ASN A 494 -35.43 -13.74 4.65
N ILE A 495 -35.26 -15.05 4.42
CA ILE A 495 -34.38 -15.54 3.35
C ILE A 495 -34.98 -15.24 1.97
N ILE A 496 -36.30 -15.36 1.79
CA ILE A 496 -36.99 -15.06 0.54
C ILE A 496 -37.02 -13.54 0.30
N PHE A 497 -37.54 -12.79 1.27
CA PHE A 497 -37.66 -11.34 1.24
C PHE A 497 -37.76 -10.81 2.68
N THR A 498 -37.11 -9.69 2.97
CA THR A 498 -37.08 -9.15 4.34
C THR A 498 -38.46 -8.66 4.78
N MET A 499 -38.94 -9.14 5.93
CA MET A 499 -40.23 -8.76 6.50
C MET A 499 -40.27 -7.27 6.83
N GLY A 500 -41.37 -6.60 6.50
CA GLY A 500 -41.55 -5.16 6.67
C GLY A 500 -40.78 -4.31 5.66
N ALA A 501 -40.11 -4.91 4.67
CA ALA A 501 -39.39 -4.20 3.62
C ALA A 501 -40.24 -4.01 2.35
N GLU A 502 -39.79 -3.09 1.51
CA GLU A 502 -40.33 -2.82 0.17
C GLU A 502 -39.18 -2.77 -0.85
N SER A 503 -39.43 -3.14 -2.11
CA SER A 503 -38.42 -3.17 -3.19
C SER A 503 -37.78 -1.80 -3.46
N ASN A 504 -38.44 -0.69 -3.11
CA ASN A 504 -37.88 0.66 -3.24
C ASN A 504 -36.69 0.91 -2.32
N ASN A 505 -36.60 0.19 -1.19
CA ASN A 505 -35.58 0.39 -0.17
C ASN A 505 -34.58 -0.78 -0.11
N MET A 506 -34.68 -1.75 -1.02
CA MET A 506 -33.91 -2.99 -1.00
C MET A 506 -33.38 -3.30 -2.41
N PRO A 507 -32.06 -3.26 -2.65
CA PRO A 507 -31.52 -3.61 -3.95
C PRO A 507 -31.83 -5.07 -4.31
N ILE A 508 -31.98 -5.34 -5.61
CA ILE A 508 -32.40 -6.66 -6.14
C ILE A 508 -31.51 -7.82 -5.68
N ASP A 509 -30.22 -7.54 -5.42
CA ASP A 509 -29.23 -8.52 -4.96
C ASP A 509 -29.45 -9.01 -3.51
N TYR A 510 -30.32 -8.34 -2.76
CA TYR A 510 -30.57 -8.63 -1.34
C TYR A 510 -31.78 -9.51 -1.10
N HIS A 511 -32.62 -9.78 -2.11
CA HIS A 511 -33.79 -10.64 -1.98
C HIS A 511 -33.72 -11.87 -2.89
N ASN A 512 -34.37 -12.97 -2.50
CA ASN A 512 -34.33 -14.24 -3.20
C ASN A 512 -35.68 -14.65 -3.80
N LEU A 513 -36.43 -13.70 -4.36
CA LEU A 513 -37.73 -13.95 -5.02
C LEU A 513 -37.64 -15.01 -6.14
N TRP A 514 -36.47 -15.17 -6.74
CA TRP A 514 -36.19 -16.22 -7.72
C TRP A 514 -36.41 -17.64 -7.16
N LEU A 515 -36.35 -17.84 -5.83
CA LEU A 515 -36.72 -19.10 -5.16
C LEU A 515 -38.18 -19.47 -5.42
N LEU A 516 -39.07 -18.49 -5.51
CA LEU A 516 -40.49 -18.68 -5.78
C LEU A 516 -40.72 -18.92 -7.28
N ASP A 517 -40.21 -18.00 -8.12
CA ASP A 517 -40.25 -18.10 -9.58
C ASP A 517 -39.27 -17.07 -10.18
N GLU A 518 -38.62 -17.38 -11.30
CA GLU A 518 -37.69 -16.43 -11.96
C GLU A 518 -38.40 -15.15 -12.40
N ARG A 519 -39.68 -15.25 -12.77
CA ARG A 519 -40.50 -14.12 -13.22
C ARG A 519 -40.61 -13.03 -12.18
N PHE A 520 -40.60 -13.38 -10.89
CA PHE A 520 -40.69 -12.41 -9.79
C PHE A 520 -39.42 -11.59 -9.60
N THR A 521 -38.31 -11.94 -10.27
CA THR A 521 -37.14 -11.06 -10.35
C THR A 521 -37.46 -9.78 -11.11
N PHE A 522 -38.44 -9.82 -12.01
CA PHE A 522 -38.87 -8.68 -12.82
C PHE A 522 -40.25 -8.22 -12.34
N HIS A 523 -40.28 -7.12 -11.59
CA HIS A 523 -41.51 -6.56 -11.03
C HIS A 523 -41.37 -5.05 -10.86
N THR A 524 -42.49 -4.34 -10.85
CA THR A 524 -42.50 -2.90 -10.52
C THR A 524 -42.42 -2.67 -9.01
N HIS A 525 -43.11 -3.48 -8.22
CA HIS A 525 -43.08 -3.33 -6.77
C HIS A 525 -43.32 -4.65 -6.02
N THR A 526 -42.57 -4.82 -4.92
CA THR A 526 -42.75 -5.90 -3.95
C THR A 526 -42.76 -5.34 -2.53
N SER A 527 -43.65 -5.85 -1.68
CA SER A 527 -43.71 -5.53 -0.25
C SER A 527 -43.98 -6.78 0.58
N SER A 528 -43.43 -6.87 1.78
CA SER A 528 -43.62 -7.99 2.71
C SER A 528 -44.07 -7.49 4.08
N ASP A 529 -45.14 -8.07 4.64
CA ASP A 529 -45.73 -7.68 5.95
C ASP A 529 -46.07 -6.19 6.08
N VAL A 530 -46.41 -5.55 4.96
CA VAL A 530 -46.82 -4.15 4.92
C VAL A 530 -48.33 -4.08 4.76
N LYS A 531 -49.01 -3.31 5.63
CA LYS A 531 -50.45 -3.03 5.49
C LYS A 531 -50.69 -2.40 4.13
N THR A 532 -51.70 -2.84 3.39
CA THR A 532 -51.97 -2.30 2.05
C THR A 532 -52.07 -0.76 2.02
N LYS A 533 -52.65 -0.15 3.07
CA LYS A 533 -52.72 1.32 3.24
C LYS A 533 -51.39 2.05 3.45
N SER A 534 -50.34 1.31 3.84
CA SER A 534 -49.01 1.84 4.17
C SER A 534 -48.02 1.69 3.03
N ILE A 535 -48.40 0.95 1.97
CA ILE A 535 -47.58 0.77 0.77
C ILE A 535 -47.57 2.08 0.00
N LYS A 536 -46.40 2.70 -0.17
CA LYS A 536 -46.28 4.03 -0.79
C LYS A 536 -46.87 4.10 -2.20
N ASN A 537 -46.75 3.00 -2.93
CA ASN A 537 -47.18 2.91 -4.32
C ASN A 537 -48.62 2.37 -4.45
N ILE A 538 -49.38 2.20 -3.36
CA ILE A 538 -50.79 1.79 -3.38
C ILE A 538 -51.62 2.70 -2.47
N GLU A 539 -52.63 3.35 -3.03
CA GLU A 539 -53.67 4.06 -2.30
C GLU A 539 -54.78 3.07 -1.92
N SER A 540 -54.87 2.75 -0.63
CA SER A 540 -55.82 1.76 -0.08
C SER A 540 -56.20 2.12 1.35
N ASP A 541 -57.41 1.77 1.77
CA ASP A 541 -57.81 1.76 3.19
C ASP A 541 -57.58 0.39 3.86
N GLY A 542 -57.02 -0.57 3.12
CA GLY A 542 -56.78 -1.94 3.55
C GLY A 542 -55.82 -2.01 4.74
N LYS A 543 -56.22 -2.74 5.80
CA LYS A 543 -55.42 -2.95 7.02
C LYS A 543 -54.73 -4.32 7.06
N LYS A 544 -54.93 -5.16 6.05
CA LYS A 544 -54.34 -6.50 5.99
C LYS A 544 -52.89 -6.42 5.51
N GLU A 545 -52.08 -7.33 6.02
CA GLU A 545 -50.65 -7.50 5.73
C GLU A 545 -50.53 -8.84 5.02
N ALA A 546 -50.18 -8.83 3.73
CA ALA A 546 -49.83 -10.07 3.05
C ALA A 546 -48.35 -10.36 3.32
N ASP A 547 -48.00 -11.64 3.45
CA ASP A 547 -46.61 -12.01 3.72
C ASP A 547 -45.72 -11.56 2.55
N LEU A 548 -46.19 -11.73 1.30
CA LEU A 548 -45.60 -11.07 0.15
C LEU A 548 -46.67 -10.60 -0.83
N LEU A 549 -46.56 -9.34 -1.26
CA LEU A 549 -47.34 -8.77 -2.34
C LEU A 549 -46.37 -8.32 -3.44
N ILE A 550 -46.59 -8.80 -4.65
CA ILE A 550 -45.89 -8.35 -5.86
C ILE A 550 -46.95 -7.87 -6.84
N TYR A 551 -46.75 -6.72 -7.46
CA TYR A 551 -47.60 -6.33 -8.59
C TYR A 551 -46.78 -5.87 -9.78
N ASP A 552 -47.42 -6.01 -10.94
CA ASP A 552 -46.87 -5.70 -12.25
C ASP A 552 -45.67 -6.61 -12.62
N VAL A 553 -45.87 -7.92 -12.44
CA VAL A 553 -44.99 -8.94 -13.03
C VAL A 553 -45.35 -9.05 -14.52
N PRO A 554 -44.39 -8.99 -15.45
CA PRO A 554 -44.65 -9.14 -16.88
C PRO A 554 -45.41 -10.43 -17.18
N CYS A 555 -46.62 -10.31 -17.74
CA CYS A 555 -47.46 -11.43 -18.14
C CYS A 555 -47.66 -11.39 -19.65
N ALA A 556 -47.15 -12.40 -20.37
CA ALA A 556 -47.34 -12.64 -21.81
C ALA A 556 -47.37 -11.37 -22.71
N TYR A 557 -46.20 -10.88 -23.11
CA TYR A 557 -46.02 -9.81 -24.13
C TYR A 557 -46.82 -8.52 -23.95
N SER A 558 -47.34 -8.23 -22.74
CA SER A 558 -48.05 -6.99 -22.45
C SER A 558 -47.12 -5.98 -21.76
N ASP A 559 -46.47 -5.14 -22.56
CA ASP A 559 -45.69 -3.97 -22.10
C ASP A 559 -46.58 -2.72 -22.04
N ASN A 560 -47.82 -2.85 -21.54
CA ASN A 560 -48.69 -1.68 -21.42
C ASN A 560 -48.34 -0.90 -20.15
N LEU A 561 -47.48 0.11 -20.30
CA LEU A 561 -46.99 0.99 -19.24
C LEU A 561 -48.10 1.77 -18.50
N ASP A 562 -49.33 1.76 -19.02
CA ASP A 562 -50.48 2.47 -18.45
C ASP A 562 -51.46 1.56 -17.70
N LYS A 563 -51.13 0.27 -17.48
CA LYS A 563 -51.94 -0.68 -16.70
C LYS A 563 -51.09 -1.57 -15.80
N ILE A 564 -51.71 -2.10 -14.75
CA ILE A 564 -51.08 -3.11 -13.87
C ILE A 564 -51.24 -4.48 -14.54
N ASN A 565 -50.12 -5.11 -14.90
CA ASN A 565 -50.16 -6.35 -15.68
C ASN A 565 -50.59 -7.58 -14.87
N SER A 566 -50.31 -7.61 -13.56
CA SER A 566 -50.67 -8.73 -12.69
C SER A 566 -50.61 -8.36 -11.21
N LEU A 567 -51.33 -9.11 -10.38
CA LEU A 567 -51.23 -9.09 -8.92
C LEU A 567 -50.83 -10.47 -8.41
N VAL A 568 -49.82 -10.54 -7.54
CA VAL A 568 -49.32 -11.78 -6.95
C VAL A 568 -49.29 -11.64 -5.44
N VAL A 569 -49.88 -12.61 -4.73
CA VAL A 569 -49.90 -12.65 -3.26
C VAL A 569 -49.37 -13.99 -2.79
N PHE A 570 -48.39 -13.98 -1.89
CA PHE A 570 -47.97 -15.16 -1.15
C PHE A 570 -48.49 -15.10 0.28
N GLU A 571 -48.95 -16.26 0.75
CA GLU A 571 -49.20 -16.53 2.16
C GLU A 571 -48.29 -17.71 2.56
N PHE A 572 -47.38 -17.46 3.49
CA PHE A 572 -46.55 -18.46 4.13
C PHE A 572 -47.27 -18.98 5.38
N LYS A 573 -47.14 -20.28 5.62
CA LYS A 573 -47.54 -20.90 6.88
C LYS A 573 -46.33 -21.54 7.52
N LYS A 574 -46.42 -21.77 8.82
CA LYS A 574 -45.34 -22.38 9.58
C LYS A 574 -44.96 -23.76 8.99
N PRO A 575 -43.69 -24.00 8.64
CA PRO A 575 -43.23 -25.32 8.23
C PRO A 575 -43.42 -26.33 9.37
N GLY A 576 -43.74 -27.57 9.04
CA GLY A 576 -44.03 -28.63 10.02
C GLY A 576 -45.37 -28.53 10.78
N ARG A 577 -46.19 -27.49 10.55
CA ARG A 577 -47.53 -27.37 11.15
C ARG A 577 -48.60 -27.57 10.09
N GLU A 578 -49.34 -28.66 10.21
CA GLU A 578 -50.48 -28.94 9.33
C GLU A 578 -51.62 -27.94 9.56
N LEU A 579 -52.29 -27.56 8.47
CA LEU A 579 -53.54 -26.81 8.52
C LEU A 579 -54.69 -27.69 9.02
N SER A 580 -55.71 -27.08 9.63
CA SER A 580 -56.91 -27.82 10.04
C SER A 580 -57.61 -28.44 8.82
N ASP A 581 -58.13 -29.65 8.99
CA ASP A 581 -58.73 -30.48 7.94
C ASP A 581 -59.88 -29.78 7.17
N THR A 582 -60.54 -28.80 7.79
CA THR A 582 -61.68 -28.07 7.21
C THR A 582 -61.32 -26.68 6.67
N THR A 583 -60.04 -26.29 6.72
CA THR A 583 -59.58 -24.98 6.24
C THR A 583 -59.74 -24.87 4.73
N ASN A 584 -60.52 -23.89 4.27
CA ASN A 584 -60.62 -23.53 2.86
C ASN A 584 -59.35 -22.76 2.45
N LEU A 585 -58.55 -23.36 1.57
CA LEU A 585 -57.23 -22.82 1.21
C LEU A 585 -57.33 -21.48 0.47
N ASP A 586 -58.29 -21.32 -0.44
CA ASP A 586 -58.47 -20.08 -1.21
C ASP A 586 -58.78 -18.85 -0.35
N GLU A 587 -59.48 -19.01 0.77
CA GLU A 587 -59.78 -17.93 1.72
C GLU A 587 -58.52 -17.25 2.28
N LEU A 588 -57.41 -17.98 2.38
CA LEU A 588 -56.13 -17.47 2.89
C LEU A 588 -55.60 -16.31 2.04
N VAL A 589 -55.82 -16.33 0.72
CA VAL A 589 -55.33 -15.31 -0.22
C VAL A 589 -56.44 -14.40 -0.74
N LEU A 590 -57.67 -14.89 -0.87
CA LEU A 590 -58.82 -14.12 -1.37
C LEU A 590 -59.07 -12.84 -0.56
N LYS A 591 -58.79 -12.89 0.76
CA LYS A 591 -58.93 -11.74 1.65
C LYS A 591 -58.07 -10.55 1.22
N TYR A 592 -56.91 -10.75 0.62
CA TYR A 592 -56.04 -9.68 0.14
C TYR A 592 -56.47 -9.16 -1.23
N PHE A 593 -56.82 -10.04 -2.16
CA PHE A 593 -57.32 -9.62 -3.47
C PHE A 593 -58.58 -8.77 -3.35
N ARG A 594 -59.50 -9.08 -2.41
CA ARG A 594 -60.68 -8.24 -2.14
C ARG A 594 -60.33 -6.81 -1.71
N ASP A 595 -59.24 -6.63 -0.96
CA ASP A 595 -58.78 -5.31 -0.51
C ASP A 595 -58.03 -4.59 -1.64
N LEU A 596 -57.18 -5.30 -2.37
CA LEU A 596 -56.42 -4.78 -3.52
C LEU A 596 -57.35 -4.31 -4.64
N MET A 597 -58.41 -5.05 -4.96
CA MET A 597 -59.39 -4.65 -5.98
C MET A 597 -60.12 -3.33 -5.67
N LYS A 598 -60.12 -2.89 -4.41
CA LYS A 598 -60.69 -1.59 -4.00
C LYS A 598 -59.66 -0.45 -3.98
N SER A 599 -58.41 -0.75 -4.35
CA SER A 599 -57.25 0.13 -4.21
C SER A 599 -56.81 0.70 -5.57
N LYS A 600 -55.95 1.73 -5.55
CA LYS A 600 -55.31 2.29 -6.75
C LYS A 600 -53.79 2.19 -6.63
N ALA A 601 -53.09 1.68 -7.64
CA ALA A 601 -51.62 1.61 -7.60
C ALA A 601 -50.98 2.81 -8.32
N ARG A 602 -49.72 3.13 -8.03
CA ARG A 602 -48.96 4.18 -8.73
C ARG A 602 -48.06 3.55 -9.80
N SER A 603 -48.09 4.11 -11.00
CA SER A 603 -47.14 3.79 -12.07
C SER A 603 -45.74 4.36 -11.79
N ASN A 604 -44.74 3.92 -12.56
CA ASN A 604 -43.37 4.45 -12.54
C ASN A 604 -43.28 5.96 -12.82
N LYS A 605 -44.31 6.56 -13.43
CA LYS A 605 -44.41 8.01 -13.69
C LYS A 605 -45.21 8.75 -12.60
N GLY A 606 -45.64 8.08 -11.54
CA GLY A 606 -46.38 8.65 -10.41
C GLY A 606 -47.90 8.73 -10.57
N ASN A 607 -48.44 8.36 -11.74
CA ASN A 607 -49.89 8.35 -12.02
C ASN A 607 -50.59 7.25 -11.24
N LEU A 608 -51.78 7.53 -10.72
CA LEU A 608 -52.65 6.54 -10.09
C LEU A 608 -53.39 5.73 -11.17
N LEU A 609 -53.17 4.42 -11.18
CA LEU A 609 -53.80 3.42 -12.03
C LEU A 609 -54.82 2.62 -11.22
N ASN A 610 -56.01 2.43 -11.78
CA ASN A 610 -57.00 1.53 -11.20
C ASN A 610 -56.60 0.07 -11.50
N ILE A 611 -56.84 -0.82 -10.54
CA ILE A 611 -56.77 -2.27 -10.77
C ILE A 611 -58.07 -2.67 -11.47
N GLU A 612 -57.97 -3.22 -12.68
CA GLU A 612 -59.14 -3.66 -13.46
C GLU A 612 -59.64 -5.02 -12.94
N ASP A 613 -60.96 -5.27 -13.02
CA ASP A 613 -61.55 -6.53 -12.55
C ASP A 613 -60.91 -7.75 -13.24
N ASN A 614 -60.55 -7.60 -14.51
CA ASN A 614 -59.89 -8.61 -15.32
C ASN A 614 -58.37 -8.68 -15.13
N THR A 615 -57.74 -7.87 -14.27
CA THR A 615 -56.30 -7.97 -13.99
C THR A 615 -55.98 -9.39 -13.52
N PRO A 616 -55.02 -10.10 -14.13
CA PRO A 616 -54.59 -11.43 -13.70
C PRO A 616 -54.13 -11.45 -12.24
N LYS A 617 -54.63 -12.40 -11.45
CA LYS A 617 -54.32 -12.57 -10.03
C LYS A 617 -53.70 -13.94 -9.78
N PHE A 618 -52.63 -13.99 -9.01
CA PHE A 618 -51.91 -15.22 -8.68
C PHE A 618 -51.75 -15.33 -7.16
N GLY A 619 -52.44 -16.26 -6.52
CA GLY A 619 -52.30 -16.57 -5.11
C GLY A 619 -51.41 -17.78 -4.90
N TYR A 620 -50.41 -17.67 -4.05
CA TYR A 620 -49.53 -18.77 -3.69
C TYR A 620 -49.61 -19.01 -2.19
N ILE A 621 -49.84 -20.26 -1.79
CA ILE A 621 -49.93 -20.64 -0.39
C ILE A 621 -48.86 -21.70 -0.13
N ILE A 622 -47.90 -21.38 0.73
CA ILE A 622 -46.81 -22.29 1.08
C ILE A 622 -47.07 -22.84 2.48
N CYS A 623 -47.50 -24.10 2.55
CA CYS A 623 -47.92 -24.73 3.80
C CYS A 623 -47.73 -26.26 3.79
N GLU A 624 -47.70 -26.85 4.98
CA GLU A 624 -47.80 -28.31 5.12
C GLU A 624 -49.26 -28.74 4.97
N LEU A 625 -49.50 -29.65 4.02
CA LEU A 625 -50.82 -30.17 3.72
C LEU A 625 -50.93 -31.60 4.22
N ASN A 626 -51.94 -31.86 5.04
CA ASN A 626 -52.30 -33.21 5.44
C ASN A 626 -53.33 -33.82 4.48
N LYS A 627 -53.48 -35.13 4.55
CA LYS A 627 -54.35 -35.87 3.62
C LYS A 627 -55.82 -35.40 3.70
N GLU A 628 -56.30 -35.12 4.90
CA GLU A 628 -57.71 -34.77 5.13
C GLU A 628 -58.04 -33.37 4.58
N ASN A 629 -57.16 -32.39 4.79
CA ASN A 629 -57.28 -31.05 4.23
C ASN A 629 -57.21 -31.05 2.69
N ILE A 630 -56.33 -31.87 2.11
CA ILE A 630 -56.26 -32.06 0.65
C ILE A 630 -57.60 -32.61 0.13
N ASP A 631 -58.09 -33.69 0.73
CA ASP A 631 -59.34 -34.33 0.29
C ASP A 631 -60.54 -33.38 0.44
N HIS A 632 -60.60 -32.60 1.52
CA HIS A 632 -61.61 -31.56 1.74
C HIS A 632 -61.60 -30.51 0.62
N ASN A 633 -60.43 -29.93 0.34
CA ASN A 633 -60.32 -28.86 -0.66
C ASN A 633 -60.54 -29.34 -2.10
N ILE A 634 -60.18 -30.59 -2.41
CA ILE A 634 -60.48 -31.19 -3.72
C ILE A 634 -62.00 -31.42 -3.88
N LYS A 635 -62.66 -31.96 -2.84
CA LYS A 635 -64.08 -32.32 -2.92
C LYS A 635 -65.01 -31.12 -2.85
N TRP A 636 -64.70 -30.17 -1.97
CA TRP A 636 -65.63 -29.10 -1.59
C TRP A 636 -65.17 -27.69 -1.95
N ASN A 637 -63.88 -27.50 -2.24
CA ASN A 637 -63.32 -26.18 -2.56
C ASN A 637 -62.73 -26.09 -3.99
N GLU A 638 -63.05 -27.06 -4.85
CA GLU A 638 -62.73 -27.08 -6.29
C GLU A 638 -61.23 -27.05 -6.64
N PHE A 639 -60.36 -27.42 -5.70
CA PHE A 639 -58.93 -27.59 -5.99
C PHE A 639 -58.70 -28.86 -6.82
N LYS A 640 -57.70 -28.81 -7.69
CA LYS A 640 -57.22 -29.94 -8.47
C LYS A 640 -55.78 -30.24 -8.10
N ARG A 641 -55.38 -31.51 -8.23
CA ARG A 641 -54.00 -31.92 -8.02
C ARG A 641 -53.22 -31.82 -9.33
N SER A 642 -52.02 -31.26 -9.27
CA SER A 642 -51.10 -31.24 -10.40
C SER A 642 -50.37 -32.57 -10.55
N ALA A 643 -49.66 -32.75 -11.67
CA ALA A 643 -48.80 -33.91 -11.89
C ALA A 643 -47.64 -34.01 -10.88
N HIS A 644 -47.28 -32.90 -10.24
CA HIS A 644 -46.20 -32.81 -9.24
C HIS A 644 -46.72 -32.81 -7.80
N GLY A 645 -48.01 -33.09 -7.61
CA GLY A 645 -48.61 -33.34 -6.31
C GLY A 645 -49.06 -32.10 -5.53
N HIS A 646 -48.71 -30.89 -5.97
CA HIS A 646 -49.25 -29.63 -5.43
C HIS A 646 -50.71 -29.42 -5.86
N LEU A 647 -51.44 -28.56 -5.15
CA LEU A 647 -52.83 -28.23 -5.49
C LEU A 647 -52.90 -26.91 -6.27
N TYR A 648 -53.88 -26.80 -7.15
CA TYR A 648 -54.18 -25.55 -7.84
C TYR A 648 -55.69 -25.35 -8.02
N LYS A 649 -56.12 -24.09 -8.11
CA LYS A 649 -57.50 -23.68 -8.41
C LYS A 649 -57.49 -22.52 -9.40
N ILE A 650 -58.33 -22.60 -10.42
CA ILE A 650 -58.55 -21.52 -11.38
C ILE A 650 -59.97 -21.01 -11.15
N ASN A 651 -60.09 -19.74 -10.75
CA ASN A 651 -61.36 -19.03 -10.69
C ASN A 651 -61.47 -18.07 -11.89
N PRO A 652 -62.18 -18.45 -12.96
CA PRO A 652 -62.25 -17.65 -14.18
C PRO A 652 -62.96 -16.32 -13.96
N THR A 653 -63.97 -16.28 -13.09
CA THR A 653 -64.76 -15.08 -12.78
C THR A 653 -63.90 -13.97 -12.18
N LEU A 654 -62.92 -14.34 -11.34
CA LEU A 654 -62.01 -13.39 -10.69
C LEU A 654 -60.69 -13.19 -11.45
N ASN A 655 -60.50 -13.88 -12.58
CA ASN A 655 -59.21 -14.06 -13.25
C ASN A 655 -58.09 -14.41 -12.26
N LEU A 656 -58.35 -15.41 -11.41
CA LEU A 656 -57.50 -15.79 -10.28
C LEU A 656 -57.00 -17.22 -10.43
N HIS A 657 -55.68 -17.39 -10.37
CA HIS A 657 -55.01 -18.66 -10.23
C HIS A 657 -54.48 -18.80 -8.80
N ILE A 658 -54.73 -19.92 -8.14
CA ILE A 658 -54.21 -20.23 -6.81
C ILE A 658 -53.38 -21.50 -6.90
N GLU A 659 -52.18 -21.50 -6.35
CA GLU A 659 -51.33 -22.69 -6.16
C GLU A 659 -51.01 -22.89 -4.69
N VAL A 660 -51.01 -24.15 -4.23
CA VAL A 660 -50.71 -24.55 -2.86
C VAL A 660 -49.70 -25.67 -2.86
N MET A 661 -48.56 -25.45 -2.20
CA MET A 661 -47.44 -26.38 -2.16
C MET A 661 -46.69 -26.32 -0.82
N SER A 662 -45.89 -27.33 -0.52
CA SER A 662 -44.98 -27.29 0.65
C SER A 662 -43.70 -26.51 0.36
N TYR A 663 -42.92 -26.19 1.39
CA TYR A 663 -41.60 -25.56 1.21
C TYR A 663 -40.62 -26.46 0.45
N GLU A 664 -40.69 -27.78 0.67
CA GLU A 664 -39.88 -28.77 -0.03
C GLU A 664 -40.21 -28.77 -1.54
N GLN A 665 -41.48 -28.70 -1.89
CA GLN A 665 -41.90 -28.62 -3.29
C GLN A 665 -41.45 -27.32 -3.94
N MET A 666 -41.57 -26.19 -3.23
CA MET A 666 -41.07 -24.88 -3.69
C MET A 666 -39.56 -24.93 -3.98
N LEU A 667 -38.77 -25.49 -3.05
CA LEU A 667 -37.33 -25.63 -3.23
C LEU A 667 -36.96 -26.59 -4.37
N ASP A 668 -37.64 -27.73 -4.48
CA ASP A 668 -37.43 -28.69 -5.57
C ASP A 668 -37.68 -28.05 -6.94
N PHE A 669 -38.73 -27.23 -7.06
CA PHE A 669 -38.99 -26.47 -8.28
C PHE A 669 -37.90 -25.43 -8.56
N SER A 670 -37.39 -24.76 -7.52
CA SER A 670 -36.27 -23.82 -7.67
C SER A 670 -34.97 -24.52 -8.09
N GLU A 671 -34.65 -25.66 -7.47
CA GLU A 671 -33.44 -26.43 -7.76
C GLU A 671 -33.46 -26.98 -9.20
N LYS A 672 -34.59 -27.56 -9.62
CA LYS A 672 -34.78 -28.06 -11.00
C LYS A 672 -34.63 -26.98 -12.06
N ARG A 673 -35.09 -25.75 -11.79
CA ARG A 673 -34.91 -24.60 -12.70
C ARG A 673 -33.44 -24.26 -12.94
N HIS A 674 -32.57 -24.52 -11.96
CA HIS A 674 -31.15 -24.18 -12.00
C HIS A 674 -30.23 -25.38 -12.27
N GLU A 675 -30.74 -26.61 -12.24
CA GLU A 675 -29.96 -27.86 -12.34
C GLU A 675 -29.07 -27.89 -13.59
N ALA A 676 -29.58 -27.43 -14.74
CA ALA A 676 -28.80 -27.35 -15.97
C ALA A 676 -27.59 -26.42 -15.85
N PHE A 677 -27.73 -25.30 -15.12
CA PHE A 677 -26.64 -24.37 -14.86
C PHE A 677 -25.63 -24.94 -13.87
N PHE A 678 -26.10 -25.57 -12.79
CA PHE A 678 -25.22 -26.20 -11.78
C PHE A 678 -24.34 -27.29 -12.41
N LYS A 679 -24.91 -28.12 -13.28
CA LYS A 679 -24.18 -29.15 -14.05
C LYS A 679 -23.19 -28.53 -15.03
N ALA A 680 -23.62 -27.55 -15.83
CA ALA A 680 -22.77 -26.92 -16.86
C ALA A 680 -21.57 -26.16 -16.27
N LEU A 681 -21.72 -25.65 -15.05
CA LEU A 681 -20.70 -24.89 -14.33
C LEU A 681 -19.87 -25.74 -13.35
N GLY A 682 -20.19 -27.03 -13.21
CA GLY A 682 -19.47 -27.95 -12.31
C GLY A 682 -19.69 -27.69 -10.81
N ILE A 683 -20.75 -26.95 -10.46
CA ILE A 683 -21.06 -26.54 -9.08
C ILE A 683 -21.61 -27.74 -8.29
N ASP A 684 -22.08 -28.80 -8.94
CA ASP A 684 -22.55 -30.04 -8.28
C ASP A 684 -21.47 -30.82 -7.55
N ASN A 685 -20.20 -30.59 -7.89
CA ASN A 685 -19.06 -31.19 -7.22
C ASN A 685 -18.52 -30.33 -6.05
N ILE A 686 -19.21 -29.23 -5.72
CA ILE A 686 -18.92 -28.26 -4.63
C ILE A 686 -20.05 -28.31 -3.60
#